data_AF-Q97J76-F1
#
_entry.id   AF-Q97J76-F1
#
_cell.length_a   1.000
_cell.length_b   1.000
_cell.length_c   1.000
_cell.angle_alpha   90.00
_cell.angle_beta   90.00
_cell.angle_gamma   90.00
#
_symmetry.space_group_name_H-M   'P 1'
#
loop_
_entity.id
_entity.type
_entity.pdbx_description
1 polymer ?
#
loop_
_entity_poly.entity_id
_entity_poly.type
_entity_poly.pdbx_seq_one_letter_code
_entity_poly.pdbx_strand_id
1 'polypeptide(L)'
;MDNSYSGKYSLSDFTINKDNVEVKETLFKNSENIFQDITLKISERDKLQNTGSFNKTISYFYSGFDDKKKYLEDIQKLHSKLLVLNNLYIYYCNSIPVLADEEITKKISNLVSSLQNNNQANELKKFIIEEEFFNITPISEINKEYKEKFNFILDKYIKEEPAVNITKLKNFSVKILSWAKKYICQLFKLEIKDFNPKIIYYGSVKKHESYFLILLNMLGCDLLILDTAGKSEWTKVDRSKEYAVILEGKIKEDISENPFKNNKEYFNDKSSKIENISNAGCAVYTSLRKTENIFEDIKLNVEKRGGHKDSDNCQIPVFFYRYIGANKSEINKEEYNNSLYLLDKELQAGKCNYVKFISQIDPPKSDEVNKFVNLVGNIFNNVITLDKKLIFTEIKNNKLFPKLLNKSISNSIEYAFEKVMGMYLKNENTNTTKVKNFIVKLIVWINRYSKELFKNAPIKGFFNYNPKILYYGEIKYTEVYLLIFFSMIGCDVIYINSDYDKDDEFIRIDKEEKYTKLQKNPYSFECESFPTEEKLVRKATVAYNASNEVEKLLFTPDSGIYKSWQFENFNTLPVTLKTTFEEIAILWKEEAMIRTGFKISNNTVYIPNIFAKIDGTHEDVCEYRNYISKLRSAKNTYFIDKPNFLNISFTREQIFSFAYLINKDGAICKEDLIKSKLYRYSYLKESTQNLIIKKINEVIKCGYILNSIDNKFIVRIVAVLLNLNEEILDLIQKFDFPHAIPKVIIYTNDKNDFSEEDIITILFLNLIGLDILILAPTGYSNIENHVENSIFDKHELPSYKFDLNINEIEEKKELKFLFSKIFKHN
;
A
#
# COMPACT_ATOMS: atom_id res chain seq x y z
N MET A 1 58.14 16.77 -34.43
CA MET A 1 58.12 17.50 -35.70
C MET A 1 56.83 17.11 -36.40
N ASP A 2 55.82 17.92 -36.65
CA ASP A 2 55.55 19.36 -36.49
C ASP A 2 54.00 19.45 -36.59
N ASN A 3 53.26 20.07 -35.66
CA ASN A 3 52.97 21.51 -35.57
C ASN A 3 52.87 22.25 -36.91
N SER A 4 51.67 22.68 -37.31
CA SER A 4 51.45 24.09 -37.67
C SER A 4 49.98 24.47 -37.92
N TYR A 5 49.57 25.45 -37.13
CA TYR A 5 48.46 26.41 -37.20
C TYR A 5 48.13 27.06 -38.57
N SER A 6 46.85 27.45 -38.73
CA SER A 6 46.32 28.81 -39.04
C SER A 6 44.96 28.70 -39.77
N GLY A 7 43.92 29.52 -39.59
CA GLY A 7 43.64 30.72 -38.80
C GLY A 7 42.46 31.48 -39.45
N LYS A 8 41.66 32.18 -38.62
CA LYS A 8 40.65 33.23 -38.91
C LYS A 8 39.22 32.79 -39.28
N TYR A 9 38.25 33.17 -38.43
CA TYR A 9 37.21 34.16 -38.73
C TYR A 9 36.74 34.83 -37.42
N SER A 10 36.20 36.03 -37.56
CA SER A 10 36.15 37.16 -36.63
C SER A 10 35.10 37.08 -35.51
N LEU A 11 35.43 37.68 -34.36
CA LEU A 11 34.46 38.23 -33.42
C LEU A 11 33.84 39.50 -34.00
N SER A 12 32.57 39.43 -34.39
CA SER A 12 31.62 40.54 -34.28
C SER A 12 30.20 39.99 -34.44
N ASP A 13 29.31 40.51 -33.60
CA ASP A 13 27.85 40.42 -33.71
C ASP A 13 27.19 39.13 -33.21
N PHE A 14 27.00 39.05 -31.88
CA PHE A 14 25.68 38.73 -31.31
C PHE A 14 25.59 39.35 -29.91
N THR A 15 25.13 40.59 -29.87
CA THR A 15 24.56 41.25 -28.70
C THR A 15 23.30 40.50 -28.29
N ILE A 16 23.37 39.78 -27.16
CA ILE A 16 22.19 39.26 -26.47
C ILE A 16 22.10 40.00 -25.13
N ASN A 17 20.95 40.66 -24.95
CA ASN A 17 20.59 41.47 -23.80
C ASN A 17 20.87 40.78 -22.47
N LYS A 18 21.65 41.45 -21.63
CA LYS A 18 21.74 41.23 -20.19
C LYS A 18 20.46 41.74 -19.53
N ASP A 19 19.49 40.86 -19.32
CA ASP A 19 18.52 41.05 -18.25
C ASP A 19 19.03 40.29 -17.02
N ASN A 20 19.50 41.08 -16.05
CA ASN A 20 20.25 40.67 -14.88
C ASN A 20 19.42 39.81 -13.92
N VAL A 21 19.74 38.53 -13.81
CA VAL A 21 19.74 37.81 -12.53
C VAL A 21 21.20 37.62 -12.19
N GLU A 22 21.71 38.30 -11.15
CA GLU A 22 23.04 38.02 -10.61
C GLU A 22 23.08 36.54 -10.19
N VAL A 23 23.72 35.72 -11.03
CA VAL A 23 24.21 34.41 -10.64
C VAL A 23 25.42 34.70 -9.76
N LYS A 24 25.23 34.65 -8.45
CA LYS A 24 26.30 34.76 -7.45
C LYS A 24 27.42 33.80 -7.85
N GLU A 25 28.62 34.34 -8.11
CA GLU A 25 29.77 33.59 -8.63
C GLU A 25 30.10 32.39 -7.73
N THR A 26 29.89 31.17 -8.24
CA THR A 26 30.36 29.92 -7.64
C THR A 26 31.89 29.96 -7.58
N LEU A 27 32.48 29.83 -6.39
CA LEU A 27 33.95 29.83 -6.24
C LEU A 27 34.57 28.57 -6.86
N PHE A 28 35.25 28.70 -7.99
CA PHE A 28 36.06 27.62 -8.56
C PHE A 28 37.43 27.54 -7.88
N LYS A 29 37.57 26.69 -6.86
CA LYS A 29 38.88 26.31 -6.30
C LYS A 29 39.17 24.84 -6.61
N ASN A 30 40.25 24.59 -7.37
CA ASN A 30 40.91 23.28 -7.41
C ASN A 30 41.66 23.09 -6.08
N SER A 31 40.99 22.47 -5.12
CA SER A 31 41.54 22.15 -3.81
C SER A 31 41.87 20.66 -3.72
N GLU A 32 42.98 20.32 -3.06
CA GLU A 32 43.39 18.93 -2.83
C GLU A 32 42.54 18.20 -1.78
N ASN A 33 41.67 18.90 -1.02
CA ASN A 33 40.84 18.29 0.03
C ASN A 33 39.43 18.90 0.15
N ILE A 34 38.54 18.47 -0.74
CA ILE A 34 37.11 18.87 -0.76
C ILE A 34 36.37 18.63 0.55
N PHE A 35 36.75 17.61 1.32
CA PHE A 35 36.13 17.29 2.60
C PHE A 35 36.45 18.34 3.67
N GLN A 36 37.57 19.07 3.54
CA GLN A 36 37.92 20.15 4.43
C GLN A 36 37.28 21.48 4.00
N ASP A 37 37.22 21.78 2.70
CA ASP A 37 36.72 23.06 2.21
C ASP A 37 35.25 23.30 2.60
N ILE A 38 34.41 22.28 2.50
CA ILE A 38 32.99 22.40 2.86
C ILE A 38 32.79 22.70 4.35
N THR A 39 33.78 22.49 5.21
CA THR A 39 33.69 22.78 6.66
C THR A 39 34.00 24.23 7.04
N LEU A 40 34.53 25.03 6.11
CA LEU A 40 34.97 26.40 6.38
C LEU A 40 33.82 27.35 6.74
N LYS A 41 34.06 28.24 7.72
CA LYS A 41 33.17 29.37 8.06
C LYS A 41 33.16 30.42 6.96
N ILE A 42 32.12 31.25 6.93
CA ILE A 42 32.01 32.35 5.96
C ILE A 42 33.22 33.30 6.10
N SER A 43 33.60 33.69 7.32
CA SER A 43 34.74 34.58 7.59
C SER A 43 36.12 33.98 7.27
N GLU A 44 36.23 32.66 7.22
CA GLU A 44 37.48 31.94 6.88
C GLU A 44 37.69 31.85 5.36
N ARG A 45 36.64 32.11 4.56
CA ARG A 45 36.70 32.12 3.09
C ARG A 45 37.29 33.42 2.54
N ASP A 46 37.22 34.52 3.28
CA ASP A 46 37.70 35.83 2.82
C ASP A 46 39.23 35.95 2.76
N LYS A 47 39.97 35.12 3.52
CA LYS A 47 41.44 35.03 3.39
C LYS A 47 41.92 34.37 2.09
N LEU A 48 41.00 33.91 1.24
CA LEU A 48 41.30 33.16 0.02
C LEU A 48 41.12 33.94 -1.31
N GLN A 49 40.71 35.22 -1.32
CA GLN A 49 41.01 36.27 -2.33
C GLN A 49 40.04 37.46 -2.33
N ASN A 50 40.59 38.64 -2.67
CA ASN A 50 39.96 39.97 -2.78
C ASN A 50 38.94 40.08 -3.92
N THR A 51 37.64 39.95 -3.64
CA THR A 51 36.55 40.64 -4.36
C THR A 51 35.30 40.61 -3.48
N GLY A 52 34.74 41.78 -3.19
CA GLY A 52 33.59 41.97 -2.31
C GLY A 52 32.27 41.67 -3.00
N SER A 53 31.63 40.56 -2.62
CA SER A 53 30.21 40.28 -2.85
C SER A 53 29.72 39.28 -1.81
N PHE A 54 28.53 39.50 -1.25
CA PHE A 54 27.93 38.67 -0.22
C PHE A 54 27.51 37.29 -0.79
N ASN A 55 27.92 36.23 -0.09
CA ASN A 55 27.54 34.81 -0.19
C ASN A 55 28.21 33.98 -1.31
N LYS A 56 29.47 33.59 -1.07
CA LYS A 56 30.22 32.59 -1.84
C LYS A 56 29.90 31.16 -1.34
N THR A 57 29.24 30.34 -2.18
CA THR A 57 28.96 28.91 -1.89
C THR A 57 30.11 28.02 -2.35
N ILE A 58 30.28 26.88 -1.66
CA ILE A 58 31.25 25.85 -2.04
C ILE A 58 30.49 24.65 -2.58
N SER A 59 30.76 24.27 -3.84
CA SER A 59 30.06 23.17 -4.51
C SER A 59 30.98 22.23 -5.27
N TYR A 60 30.94 20.94 -4.93
CA TYR A 60 31.75 19.89 -5.54
C TYR A 60 30.90 18.70 -5.97
N PHE A 61 31.21 18.14 -7.14
CA PHE A 61 30.70 16.86 -7.63
C PHE A 61 31.87 15.89 -7.79
N TYR A 62 31.99 14.92 -6.90
CA TYR A 62 33.05 13.92 -6.93
C TYR A 62 32.52 12.60 -7.51
N SER A 63 33.00 12.27 -8.70
CA SER A 63 32.63 11.10 -9.51
C SER A 63 33.70 10.02 -9.34
N GLY A 64 33.40 8.98 -8.56
CA GLY A 64 34.33 7.91 -8.18
C GLY A 64 35.07 8.19 -6.87
N PHE A 65 36.13 7.43 -6.63
CA PHE A 65 37.03 7.56 -5.49
C PHE A 65 38.42 7.00 -5.82
N ASP A 66 39.44 7.36 -5.04
CA ASP A 66 40.81 6.83 -5.24
C ASP A 66 41.13 5.62 -4.36
N ASP A 67 40.64 5.61 -3.12
CA ASP A 67 40.80 4.52 -2.15
C ASP A 67 39.49 4.35 -1.37
N LYS A 68 38.87 3.17 -1.47
CA LYS A 68 37.56 2.88 -0.89
C LYS A 68 37.53 3.12 0.63
N LYS A 69 38.56 2.65 1.35
CA LYS A 69 38.58 2.69 2.81
C LYS A 69 38.77 4.12 3.30
N LYS A 70 39.75 4.83 2.73
CA LYS A 70 40.02 6.23 3.06
C LYS A 70 38.82 7.12 2.72
N TYR A 71 38.19 6.90 1.57
CA TYR A 71 37.00 7.64 1.13
C TYR A 71 35.84 7.52 2.12
N LEU A 72 35.51 6.30 2.57
CA LEU A 72 34.45 6.08 3.56
C LEU A 72 34.79 6.70 4.93
N GLU A 73 36.05 6.58 5.37
CA GLU A 73 36.53 7.21 6.62
C GLU A 73 36.44 8.74 6.56
N ASP A 74 36.79 9.36 5.43
CA ASP A 74 36.77 10.81 5.26
C ASP A 74 35.32 11.35 5.23
N ILE A 75 34.38 10.61 4.61
CA ILE A 75 32.94 10.93 4.67
C ILE A 75 32.43 10.83 6.11
N GLN A 76 32.81 9.79 6.86
CA GLN A 76 32.41 9.63 8.26
C GLN A 76 32.94 10.74 9.15
N LYS A 77 34.22 11.11 8.99
CA LYS A 77 34.83 12.24 9.71
C LYS A 77 34.13 13.55 9.36
N LEU A 78 33.82 13.77 8.09
CA LEU A 78 33.10 14.96 7.65
C LEU A 78 31.69 15.02 8.25
N HIS A 79 30.92 13.94 8.13
CA HIS A 79 29.58 13.82 8.68
C HIS A 79 29.57 14.15 10.19
N SER A 80 30.50 13.56 10.96
CA SER A 80 30.67 13.82 12.39
C SER A 80 30.91 15.30 12.71
N LYS A 81 31.74 15.98 11.91
CA LYS A 81 32.02 17.41 12.08
C LYS A 81 30.79 18.28 11.77
N LEU A 82 30.02 17.92 10.74
CA LEU A 82 28.89 18.73 10.29
C LEU A 82 27.61 18.51 11.12
N LEU A 83 27.45 17.38 11.81
CA LEU A 83 26.33 17.12 12.72
C LEU A 83 26.14 18.22 13.79
N VAL A 84 27.23 18.88 14.20
CA VAL A 84 27.21 19.98 15.18
C VAL A 84 26.41 21.20 14.67
N LEU A 85 26.25 21.34 13.35
CA LEU A 85 25.52 22.46 12.74
C LEU A 85 23.99 22.29 12.76
N ASN A 86 23.48 21.15 13.23
CA ASN A 86 22.05 20.87 13.41
C ASN A 86 21.21 21.20 12.16
N ASN A 87 20.32 22.21 12.24
CA ASN A 87 19.40 22.58 11.16
C ASN A 87 20.12 23.07 9.88
N LEU A 88 21.40 23.46 9.97
CA LEU A 88 22.20 23.92 8.84
C LEU A 88 22.90 22.78 8.09
N TYR A 89 22.73 21.51 8.49
CA TYR A 89 23.32 20.38 7.78
C TYR A 89 22.25 19.35 7.37
N ILE A 90 22.19 19.04 6.07
CA ILE A 90 21.34 18.01 5.50
C ILE A 90 22.21 17.02 4.73
N TYR A 91 21.87 15.74 4.83
CA TYR A 91 22.51 14.71 4.03
C TYR A 91 21.48 13.76 3.40
N TYR A 92 21.81 13.25 2.23
CA TYR A 92 21.02 12.29 1.48
C TYR A 92 21.87 11.07 1.15
N CYS A 93 21.26 9.89 1.21
CA CYS A 93 21.86 8.62 0.79
C CYS A 93 20.98 8.00 -0.29
N ASN A 94 21.54 7.79 -1.49
CA ASN A 94 20.97 7.20 -2.70
C ASN A 94 19.78 7.94 -3.34
N SER A 95 18.97 8.68 -2.58
CA SER A 95 17.86 9.47 -3.12
C SER A 95 17.38 10.53 -2.15
N ILE A 96 16.70 11.55 -2.68
CA ILE A 96 15.91 12.50 -1.87
C ILE A 96 14.52 11.88 -1.67
N PRO A 97 14.05 11.69 -0.41
CA PRO A 97 12.76 11.06 -0.14
C PRO A 97 11.61 11.76 -0.90
N VAL A 98 10.75 10.96 -1.54
CA VAL A 98 9.55 11.48 -2.20
C VAL A 98 8.58 11.95 -1.14
N LEU A 99 8.15 13.21 -1.23
CA LEU A 99 7.17 13.81 -0.33
C LEU A 99 5.88 14.03 -1.10
N ALA A 100 4.79 13.42 -0.65
CA ALA A 100 3.47 13.75 -1.15
C ALA A 100 2.91 14.88 -0.30
N ASP A 101 2.80 16.08 -0.88
CA ASP A 101 2.04 17.19 -0.29
C ASP A 101 0.71 17.31 -1.04
N GLU A 102 -0.36 16.84 -0.41
CA GLU A 102 -1.70 16.85 -1.01
C GLU A 102 -2.20 18.26 -1.33
N GLU A 103 -1.80 19.27 -0.54
CA GLU A 103 -2.25 20.65 -0.72
C GLU A 103 -1.61 21.26 -1.96
N ILE A 104 -0.29 21.12 -2.11
CA ILE A 104 0.46 21.54 -3.31
C ILE A 104 -0.07 20.78 -4.54
N THR A 105 -0.29 19.47 -4.40
CA THR A 105 -0.77 18.63 -5.49
C THR A 105 -2.18 19.03 -5.95
N LYS A 106 -3.10 19.29 -5.03
CA LYS A 106 -4.46 19.75 -5.33
C LYS A 106 -4.45 21.13 -5.98
N LYS A 107 -3.71 22.09 -5.43
CA LYS A 107 -3.60 23.46 -5.98
C LYS A 107 -3.06 23.44 -7.41
N ILE A 108 -1.95 22.75 -7.66
CA ILE A 108 -1.38 22.67 -9.02
C ILE A 108 -2.28 21.85 -9.96
N SER A 109 -2.96 20.82 -9.46
CA SER A 109 -3.93 20.08 -10.29
C SER A 109 -5.10 20.96 -10.72
N ASN A 110 -5.61 21.82 -9.85
CA ASN A 110 -6.67 22.77 -10.19
C ASN A 110 -6.21 23.78 -11.25
N LEU A 111 -4.99 24.31 -11.12
CA LEU A 111 -4.39 25.20 -12.13
C LEU A 111 -4.24 24.52 -13.50
N VAL A 112 -3.89 23.23 -13.50
CA VAL A 112 -3.81 22.44 -14.73
C VAL A 112 -5.21 22.20 -15.33
N SER A 113 -6.23 21.95 -14.51
CA SER A 113 -7.62 21.78 -14.97
C SER A 113 -8.20 23.04 -15.61
N SER A 114 -7.74 24.23 -15.20
CA SER A 114 -8.17 25.51 -15.81
C SER A 114 -7.50 25.82 -17.16
N LEU A 115 -6.48 25.07 -17.56
CA LEU A 115 -5.73 25.28 -18.80
C LEU A 115 -6.31 24.42 -19.94
N GLN A 116 -6.97 25.06 -20.91
CA GLN A 116 -7.49 24.40 -22.12
C GLN A 116 -6.47 24.52 -23.27
N ASN A 117 -5.74 23.42 -23.57
CA ASN A 117 -4.95 23.08 -24.79
C ASN A 117 -3.44 22.78 -24.60
N ASN A 118 -2.93 21.93 -25.50
CA ASN A 118 -1.69 21.14 -25.39
C ASN A 118 -0.34 21.87 -25.48
N ASN A 119 -0.26 23.21 -25.45
CA ASN A 119 1.03 23.92 -25.56
C ASN A 119 1.19 25.11 -24.57
N GLN A 120 0.83 24.89 -23.30
CA GLN A 120 0.74 25.93 -22.27
C GLN A 120 1.75 25.78 -21.10
N ALA A 121 2.94 25.20 -21.34
CA ALA A 121 3.97 25.08 -20.29
C ALA A 121 4.37 26.44 -19.68
N ASN A 122 4.49 27.48 -20.52
CA ASN A 122 4.82 28.84 -20.07
C ASN A 122 3.67 29.52 -19.30
N GLU A 123 2.41 29.19 -19.61
CA GLU A 123 1.26 29.72 -18.88
C GLU A 123 1.12 29.05 -17.50
N LEU A 124 1.27 27.72 -17.43
CA LEU A 124 1.31 27.01 -16.15
C LEU A 124 2.44 27.53 -15.26
N LYS A 125 3.62 27.79 -15.83
CA LYS A 125 4.74 28.43 -15.12
C LYS A 125 4.31 29.77 -14.52
N LYS A 126 3.68 30.65 -15.31
CA LYS A 126 3.22 31.96 -14.84
C LYS A 126 2.26 31.82 -13.66
N PHE A 127 1.27 30.94 -13.77
CA PHE A 127 0.32 30.67 -12.68
C PHE A 127 1.01 30.13 -11.43
N ILE A 128 1.93 29.17 -11.54
CA ILE A 128 2.67 28.63 -10.38
C ILE A 128 3.46 29.72 -9.66
N ILE A 129 4.05 30.69 -10.38
CA ILE A 129 4.81 31.79 -9.78
C ILE A 129 3.88 32.81 -9.11
N GLU A 130 2.66 33.01 -9.61
CA GLU A 130 1.69 33.95 -9.02
C GLU A 130 1.07 33.41 -7.71
N GLU A 131 1.07 32.10 -7.50
CA GLU A 131 0.58 31.45 -6.27
C GLU A 131 1.45 31.70 -5.02
N GLU A 132 0.84 31.50 -3.84
CA GLU A 132 1.47 31.73 -2.53
C GLU A 132 2.35 30.57 -2.02
N PHE A 133 2.89 29.71 -2.90
CA PHE A 133 3.71 28.57 -2.48
C PHE A 133 5.06 28.94 -1.84
N PHE A 134 5.49 30.20 -1.99
CA PHE A 134 6.85 30.63 -1.68
C PHE A 134 7.03 31.21 -0.27
N ASN A 135 5.94 31.37 0.48
CA ASN A 135 5.96 31.90 1.85
C ASN A 135 6.22 30.78 2.88
N ILE A 136 7.40 30.16 2.81
CA ILE A 136 7.75 28.96 3.59
C ILE A 136 8.70 29.21 4.76
N THR A 137 9.29 30.40 4.86
CA THR A 137 10.17 30.81 5.96
C THR A 137 9.65 32.09 6.62
N PRO A 138 10.01 32.37 7.89
CA PRO A 138 9.68 33.65 8.53
C PRO A 138 10.48 34.85 7.97
N ILE A 139 11.42 34.63 7.03
CA ILE A 139 12.32 35.66 6.48
C ILE A 139 11.85 36.03 5.08
N SER A 140 11.33 37.25 4.91
CA SER A 140 10.74 37.74 3.66
C SER A 140 11.71 37.75 2.48
N GLU A 141 12.97 38.11 2.73
CA GLU A 141 14.03 38.21 1.72
C GLU A 141 14.33 36.84 1.10
N ILE A 142 14.35 35.79 1.93
CA ILE A 142 14.61 34.41 1.50
C ILE A 142 13.43 33.86 0.70
N ASN A 143 12.19 34.16 1.10
CA ASN A 143 11.01 33.78 0.32
C ASN A 143 11.00 34.44 -1.06
N LYS A 144 11.43 35.70 -1.15
CA LYS A 144 11.60 36.42 -2.42
C LYS A 144 12.69 35.81 -3.29
N GLU A 145 13.88 35.57 -2.72
CA GLU A 145 15.00 34.95 -3.45
C GLU A 145 14.62 33.53 -3.90
N TYR A 146 13.93 32.75 -3.06
CA TYR A 146 13.42 31.42 -3.42
C TYR A 146 12.47 31.47 -4.61
N LYS A 147 11.50 32.39 -4.62
CA LYS A 147 10.58 32.57 -5.75
C LYS A 147 11.32 32.88 -7.05
N GLU A 148 12.29 33.80 -6.99
CA GLU A 148 13.11 34.18 -8.15
C GLU A 148 13.98 33.01 -8.67
N LYS A 149 14.67 32.29 -7.77
CA LYS A 149 15.52 31.15 -8.16
C LYS A 149 14.70 29.95 -8.64
N PHE A 150 13.52 29.71 -8.06
CA PHE A 150 12.60 28.67 -8.53
C PHE A 150 12.06 28.97 -9.94
N ASN A 151 11.74 30.23 -10.23
CA ASN A 151 11.34 30.66 -11.57
C ASN A 151 12.43 30.35 -12.61
N PHE A 152 13.69 30.64 -12.26
CA PHE A 152 14.84 30.31 -13.09
C PHE A 152 15.00 28.80 -13.32
N ILE A 153 14.77 27.97 -12.29
CA ILE A 153 14.83 26.50 -12.42
C ILE A 153 13.72 25.97 -13.35
N LEU A 154 12.51 26.55 -13.30
CA LEU A 154 11.45 26.19 -14.25
C LEU A 154 11.84 26.55 -15.68
N ASP A 155 12.44 27.72 -15.91
CA ASP A 155 12.93 28.12 -17.23
C ASP A 155 14.01 27.17 -17.74
N LYS A 156 14.98 26.83 -16.89
CA LYS A 156 16.04 25.89 -17.22
C LYS A 156 15.46 24.51 -17.57
N TYR A 157 14.49 24.02 -16.79
CA TYR A 157 13.81 22.76 -17.05
C TYR A 157 13.04 22.79 -18.39
N ILE A 158 12.25 23.83 -18.66
CA ILE A 158 11.49 23.94 -19.92
C ILE A 158 12.41 24.04 -21.14
N LYS A 159 13.54 24.74 -21.03
CA LYS A 159 14.47 24.99 -22.15
C LYS A 159 15.39 23.79 -22.45
N GLU A 160 15.85 23.08 -21.43
CA GLU A 160 16.89 22.05 -21.58
C GLU A 160 16.33 20.62 -21.69
N GLU A 161 15.05 20.42 -21.37
CA GLU A 161 14.37 19.12 -21.44
C GLU A 161 13.63 18.91 -22.76
N PRO A 162 13.74 17.71 -23.37
CA PRO A 162 13.03 17.42 -24.60
C PRO A 162 11.52 17.23 -24.35
N ALA A 163 10.70 17.99 -25.09
CA ALA A 163 9.25 17.87 -25.14
C ALA A 163 8.58 17.88 -23.75
N VAL A 164 8.74 18.99 -23.02
CA VAL A 164 8.05 19.25 -21.74
C VAL A 164 6.59 19.57 -22.03
N ASN A 165 5.69 18.65 -21.67
CA ASN A 165 4.25 18.88 -21.66
C ASN A 165 3.77 19.33 -20.27
N ILE A 166 2.51 19.75 -20.18
CA ILE A 166 1.86 20.22 -18.94
C ILE A 166 1.98 19.18 -17.83
N THR A 167 1.80 17.89 -18.14
CA THR A 167 1.91 16.80 -17.15
C THR A 167 3.32 16.66 -16.57
N LYS A 168 4.36 16.71 -17.42
CA LYS A 168 5.76 16.68 -16.98
C LYS A 168 6.10 17.89 -16.13
N LEU A 169 5.65 19.09 -16.52
CA LEU A 169 5.88 20.32 -15.77
C LEU A 169 5.14 20.30 -14.43
N LYS A 170 3.88 19.85 -14.40
CA LYS A 170 3.10 19.62 -13.18
C LYS A 170 3.85 18.72 -12.21
N ASN A 171 4.24 17.53 -12.66
CA ASN A 171 4.92 16.54 -11.81
C ASN A 171 6.27 17.04 -11.30
N PHE A 172 7.01 17.77 -12.15
CA PHE A 172 8.24 18.44 -11.75
C PHE A 172 7.98 19.49 -10.65
N SER A 173 7.07 20.44 -10.90
CA SER A 173 6.76 21.53 -9.97
C SER A 173 6.26 21.02 -8.62
N VAL A 174 5.32 20.06 -8.60
CA VAL A 174 4.83 19.44 -7.36
C VAL A 174 6.00 18.86 -6.54
N LYS A 175 6.92 18.16 -7.20
CA LYS A 175 8.05 17.49 -6.53
C LYS A 175 9.02 18.50 -5.93
N ILE A 176 9.44 19.50 -6.70
CA ILE A 176 10.39 20.53 -6.24
C ILE A 176 9.77 21.41 -5.14
N LEU A 177 8.50 21.80 -5.28
CA LEU A 177 7.78 22.60 -4.26
C LEU A 177 7.59 21.83 -2.94
N SER A 178 7.27 20.53 -3.02
CA SER A 178 7.15 19.68 -1.83
C SER A 178 8.49 19.53 -1.10
N TRP A 179 9.59 19.35 -1.85
CA TRP A 179 10.94 19.33 -1.28
C TRP A 179 11.33 20.68 -0.67
N ALA A 180 11.04 21.78 -1.37
CA ALA A 180 11.30 23.13 -0.88
C ALA A 180 10.58 23.41 0.45
N LYS A 181 9.27 23.13 0.53
CA LYS A 181 8.46 23.34 1.75
C LYS A 181 9.05 22.61 2.96
N LYS A 182 9.60 21.40 2.78
CA LYS A 182 10.26 20.66 3.87
C LYS A 182 11.66 21.20 4.17
N TYR A 183 12.53 21.28 3.16
CA TYR A 183 13.96 21.44 3.39
C TYR A 183 14.41 22.91 3.44
N ILE A 184 13.85 23.80 2.61
CA ILE A 184 14.17 25.24 2.70
C ILE A 184 13.62 25.80 4.02
N CYS A 185 12.40 25.40 4.41
CA CYS A 185 11.85 25.75 5.71
C CYS A 185 12.75 25.28 6.85
N GLN A 186 13.39 24.10 6.76
CA GLN A 186 14.32 23.62 7.77
C GLN A 186 15.63 24.41 7.82
N LEU A 187 16.24 24.68 6.65
CA LEU A 187 17.57 25.30 6.54
C LEU A 187 17.57 26.78 6.94
N PHE A 188 16.48 27.50 6.68
CA PHE A 188 16.41 28.96 6.81
C PHE A 188 15.43 29.42 7.90
N LYS A 189 15.26 28.65 9.00
CA LYS A 189 14.41 29.06 10.15
C LYS A 189 14.94 30.24 10.96
N LEU A 190 16.26 30.46 10.94
CA LEU A 190 16.97 31.44 11.76
C LEU A 190 17.97 32.18 10.87
N GLU A 191 18.33 33.41 11.24
CA GLU A 191 19.40 34.15 10.58
C GLU A 191 20.73 33.38 10.63
N ILE A 192 21.32 33.15 9.46
CA ILE A 192 22.60 32.48 9.29
C ILE A 192 23.72 33.49 9.56
N LYS A 193 24.53 33.26 10.61
CA LYS A 193 25.62 34.18 10.97
C LYS A 193 27.02 33.67 10.61
N ASP A 194 27.32 32.40 10.87
CA ASP A 194 28.71 31.89 10.79
C ASP A 194 28.97 30.88 9.66
N PHE A 195 27.94 30.16 9.20
CA PHE A 195 28.06 29.06 8.24
C PHE A 195 26.92 29.03 7.23
N ASN A 196 27.22 28.92 5.94
CA ASN A 196 26.22 28.53 4.95
C ASN A 196 25.61 27.15 5.29
N PRO A 197 24.33 26.91 5.00
CA PRO A 197 23.75 25.57 5.06
C PRO A 197 24.55 24.59 4.19
N LYS A 198 24.72 23.36 4.65
CA LYS A 198 25.59 22.36 4.03
C LYS A 198 24.80 21.13 3.63
N ILE A 199 25.00 20.66 2.40
CA ILE A 199 24.28 19.53 1.84
C ILE A 199 25.29 18.50 1.35
N ILE A 200 25.19 17.27 1.86
CA ILE A 200 25.94 16.13 1.32
C ILE A 200 24.98 15.16 0.64
N TYR A 201 25.20 14.86 -0.63
CA TYR A 201 24.48 13.82 -1.34
C TYR A 201 25.42 12.66 -1.62
N TYR A 202 25.14 11.49 -1.09
CA TYR A 202 25.88 10.26 -1.37
C TYR A 202 25.06 9.35 -2.28
N GLY A 203 25.58 9.00 -3.45
CA GLY A 203 24.96 8.13 -4.45
C GLY A 203 24.74 8.81 -5.80
N SER A 204 24.17 8.06 -6.75
CA SER A 204 23.95 8.55 -8.12
C SER A 204 22.70 9.43 -8.23
N VAL A 205 22.89 10.75 -8.21
CA VAL A 205 21.81 11.76 -8.29
C VAL A 205 20.96 11.60 -9.56
N LYS A 206 19.64 11.61 -9.42
CA LYS A 206 18.66 11.58 -10.54
C LYS A 206 18.35 12.99 -11.07
N LYS A 207 17.83 13.08 -12.31
CA LYS A 207 17.55 14.37 -12.97
C LYS A 207 16.83 15.44 -12.13
N HIS A 208 15.66 15.13 -11.55
CA HIS A 208 14.90 16.10 -10.76
C HIS A 208 15.62 16.49 -9.46
N GLU A 209 16.40 15.56 -8.88
CA GLU A 209 17.19 15.83 -7.69
C GLU A 209 18.32 16.82 -8.03
N SER A 210 18.95 16.70 -9.21
CA SER A 210 19.94 17.68 -9.69
C SER A 210 19.36 19.09 -9.75
N TYR A 211 18.17 19.29 -10.33
CA TYR A 211 17.51 20.60 -10.36
C TYR A 211 17.23 21.15 -8.95
N PHE A 212 16.83 20.30 -8.01
CA PHE A 212 16.60 20.71 -6.63
C PHE A 212 17.89 21.08 -5.89
N LEU A 213 18.97 20.32 -6.09
CA LEU A 213 20.26 20.63 -5.48
C LEU A 213 20.86 21.93 -6.05
N ILE A 214 20.68 22.20 -7.36
CA ILE A 214 21.04 23.49 -7.97
C ILE A 214 20.24 24.63 -7.32
N LEU A 215 18.92 24.46 -7.13
CA LEU A 215 18.08 25.45 -6.44
C LEU A 215 18.63 25.76 -5.04
N LEU A 216 18.99 24.74 -4.25
CA LEU A 216 19.55 24.94 -2.92
C LEU A 216 20.92 25.65 -2.96
N ASN A 217 21.77 25.33 -3.94
CA ASN A 217 23.03 26.02 -4.12
C ASN A 217 22.83 27.51 -4.46
N MET A 218 21.89 27.83 -5.37
CA MET A 218 21.54 29.21 -5.73
C MET A 218 20.97 30.01 -4.56
N LEU A 219 20.41 29.34 -3.54
CA LEU A 219 19.92 29.92 -2.29
C LEU A 219 21.01 30.12 -1.23
N GLY A 220 22.27 29.77 -1.53
CA GLY A 220 23.39 29.97 -0.61
C GLY A 220 23.82 28.71 0.15
N CYS A 221 23.37 27.51 -0.24
CA CYS A 221 23.83 26.27 0.37
C CYS A 221 25.16 25.79 -0.24
N ASP A 222 26.08 25.33 0.60
CA ASP A 222 27.25 24.57 0.17
C ASP A 222 26.82 23.12 -0.17
N LEU A 223 27.36 22.58 -1.26
CA LEU A 223 26.93 21.30 -1.84
C LEU A 223 28.11 20.35 -2.08
N LEU A 224 28.02 19.13 -1.59
CA LEU A 224 28.98 18.07 -1.91
C LEU A 224 28.23 16.83 -2.39
N ILE A 225 28.37 16.52 -3.68
CA ILE A 225 27.79 15.35 -4.31
C ILE A 225 28.88 14.30 -4.49
N LEU A 226 28.61 13.09 -4.01
CA LEU A 226 29.52 11.96 -3.93
C LEU A 226 28.91 10.79 -4.71
N ASP A 227 29.28 10.64 -5.98
CA ASP A 227 28.78 9.57 -6.86
C ASP A 227 29.86 8.52 -7.09
N THR A 228 29.78 7.40 -6.37
CA THR A 228 30.80 6.33 -6.42
C THR A 228 30.77 5.52 -7.73
N ALA A 229 29.59 5.36 -8.33
CA ALA A 229 29.37 4.52 -9.51
C ALA A 229 29.51 5.26 -10.85
N GLY A 230 29.61 6.60 -10.83
CA GLY A 230 29.66 7.42 -12.04
C GLY A 230 28.39 7.37 -12.90
N LYS A 231 27.25 7.00 -12.29
CA LYS A 231 25.94 6.85 -12.96
C LYS A 231 25.02 8.05 -12.75
N SER A 232 25.49 9.11 -12.09
CA SER A 232 24.69 10.30 -11.82
C SER A 232 24.27 11.02 -13.10
N GLU A 233 23.06 11.58 -13.07
CA GLU A 233 22.54 12.46 -14.11
C GLU A 233 22.91 13.93 -13.89
N TRP A 234 23.72 14.25 -12.87
CA TRP A 234 24.16 15.62 -12.56
C TRP A 234 24.74 16.33 -13.78
N THR A 235 25.69 15.69 -14.47
CA THR A 235 26.37 16.24 -15.65
C THR A 235 25.46 16.45 -16.86
N LYS A 236 24.28 15.80 -16.90
CA LYS A 236 23.27 16.04 -17.95
C LYS A 236 22.49 17.34 -17.72
N VAL A 237 22.38 17.78 -16.46
CA VAL A 237 21.65 18.97 -16.01
C VAL A 237 22.59 20.17 -15.85
N ASP A 238 23.76 19.98 -15.24
CA ASP A 238 24.82 21.01 -15.15
C ASP A 238 25.84 20.85 -16.28
N ARG A 239 25.41 21.03 -17.54
CA ARG A 239 26.27 20.82 -18.72
C ARG A 239 27.41 21.85 -18.82
N SER A 240 27.16 23.07 -18.38
CA SER A 240 28.13 24.17 -18.39
C SER A 240 29.05 24.19 -17.17
N LYS A 241 28.87 23.26 -16.21
CA LYS A 241 29.64 23.16 -14.96
C LYS A 241 29.60 24.45 -14.14
N GLU A 242 28.44 25.10 -14.13
CA GLU A 242 28.22 26.39 -13.46
C GLU A 242 27.97 26.23 -11.95
N TYR A 243 27.48 25.06 -11.52
CA TYR A 243 26.96 24.87 -10.16
C TYR A 243 27.82 23.98 -9.28
N ALA A 244 28.69 23.14 -9.84
CA ALA A 244 29.65 22.37 -9.06
C ALA A 244 30.96 22.12 -9.81
N VAL A 245 32.08 22.15 -9.08
CA VAL A 245 33.38 21.72 -9.59
C VAL A 245 33.41 20.19 -9.65
N ILE A 246 33.64 19.64 -10.85
CA ILE A 246 33.69 18.20 -11.07
C ILE A 246 35.09 17.67 -10.78
N LEU A 247 35.16 16.65 -9.92
CA LEU A 247 36.35 15.87 -9.62
C LEU A 247 36.12 14.43 -10.03
N GLU A 248 37.15 13.81 -10.59
CA GLU A 248 37.10 12.42 -11.07
C GLU A 248 38.06 11.57 -10.22
N GLY A 249 37.53 10.50 -9.62
CA GLY A 249 38.31 9.50 -8.91
C GLY A 249 38.82 8.42 -9.85
N LYS A 250 39.91 7.75 -9.46
CA LYS A 250 40.52 6.67 -10.26
C LYS A 250 39.62 5.43 -10.39
N ILE A 251 38.78 5.17 -9.39
CA ILE A 251 37.92 3.99 -9.30
C ILE A 251 36.45 4.43 -9.36
N LYS A 252 35.68 3.77 -10.21
CA LYS A 252 34.22 3.92 -10.29
C LYS A 252 33.58 2.56 -10.05
N GLU A 253 33.13 2.36 -8.82
CA GLU A 253 32.50 1.12 -8.37
C GLU A 253 31.33 1.47 -7.47
N ASP A 254 30.26 0.68 -7.57
CA ASP A 254 29.09 0.85 -6.71
C ASP A 254 29.43 0.36 -5.29
N ILE A 255 29.30 1.25 -4.30
CA ILE A 255 29.56 0.93 -2.90
C ILE A 255 28.20 0.80 -2.19
N SER A 256 27.84 -0.42 -1.80
CA SER A 256 26.58 -0.69 -1.07
C SER A 256 26.62 -0.28 0.41
N GLU A 257 27.79 0.09 0.93
CA GLU A 257 27.97 0.51 2.32
C GLU A 257 27.49 1.96 2.49
N ASN A 258 26.49 2.17 3.36
CA ASN A 258 26.07 3.52 3.72
C ASN A 258 27.10 4.13 4.70
N PRO A 259 27.86 5.17 4.31
CA PRO A 259 28.92 5.73 5.13
C PRO A 259 28.40 6.40 6.41
N PHE A 260 27.10 6.74 6.47
CA PHE A 260 26.48 7.40 7.62
C PHE A 260 26.06 6.43 8.75
N LYS A 261 26.33 5.11 8.63
CA LYS A 261 25.84 4.07 9.57
C LYS A 261 26.49 4.02 10.95
N ASN A 262 27.48 4.86 11.25
CA ASN A 262 28.08 4.95 12.57
C ASN A 262 28.10 6.40 13.04
N ASN A 263 27.07 6.83 13.77
CA ASN A 263 27.18 7.81 14.85
C ASN A 263 25.93 7.72 15.73
N LYS A 264 26.08 6.99 16.84
CA LYS A 264 25.34 7.29 18.06
C LYS A 264 25.71 8.71 18.48
N GLU A 265 24.72 9.46 18.97
CA GLU A 265 24.87 10.77 19.61
C GLU A 265 25.18 11.96 18.68
N TYR A 266 24.22 12.88 18.57
CA TYR A 266 24.34 14.33 18.84
C TYR A 266 23.15 15.07 18.20
N PHE A 267 21.95 14.84 18.75
CA PHE A 267 20.88 15.84 18.74
C PHE A 267 20.55 16.14 20.19
N ASN A 268 21.18 17.19 20.72
CA ASN A 268 20.67 17.91 21.87
C ASN A 268 20.08 19.19 21.31
N ASP A 269 18.75 19.28 21.32
CA ASP A 269 18.02 20.54 21.24
C ASP A 269 18.50 21.45 22.38
N LYS A 270 19.48 22.32 22.09
CA LYS A 270 19.69 23.56 22.83
C LYS A 270 18.91 24.66 22.15
N SER A 271 17.58 24.57 22.23
CA SER A 271 16.70 25.74 22.06
C SER A 271 15.35 25.49 22.72
N SER A 272 15.37 25.38 24.05
CA SER A 272 14.26 25.87 24.87
C SER A 272 14.86 26.64 26.03
N LYS A 273 14.50 27.92 26.11
CA LYS A 273 14.82 28.90 27.14
C LYS A 273 15.18 28.27 28.49
N ILE A 274 16.39 28.57 28.95
CA ILE A 274 16.76 28.50 30.37
C ILE A 274 15.95 29.61 31.04
N GLU A 275 14.75 29.27 31.50
CA GLU A 275 14.15 29.99 32.62
C GLU A 275 14.88 29.51 33.87
N ASN A 276 15.54 30.46 34.53
CA ASN A 276 16.18 30.26 35.82
C ASN A 276 15.15 29.70 36.82
N ILE A 277 15.29 28.42 37.18
CA ILE A 277 14.74 27.88 38.41
C ILE A 277 15.91 27.45 39.27
N SER A 278 16.19 28.30 40.25
CA SER A 278 17.07 28.06 41.37
C SER A 278 16.61 26.84 42.19
N ASN A 279 17.57 25.95 42.47
CA ASN A 279 17.64 25.03 43.61
C ASN A 279 16.33 24.51 44.22
N ALA A 280 15.83 23.39 43.70
CA ALA A 280 15.10 22.37 44.48
C ALA A 280 15.09 21.01 43.76
N GLY A 281 15.93 20.06 44.19
CA GLY A 281 15.82 18.61 43.93
C GLY A 281 15.78 18.14 42.47
N CYS A 282 16.93 17.68 41.95
CA CYS A 282 17.15 17.22 40.57
C CYS A 282 16.04 16.28 40.04
N ALA A 283 15.10 16.82 39.24
CA ALA A 283 14.15 16.06 38.43
C ALA A 283 14.83 15.69 37.10
N VAL A 284 14.46 14.54 36.53
CA VAL A 284 15.19 13.97 35.40
C VAL A 284 14.52 14.30 34.08
N TYR A 285 15.35 14.65 33.11
CA TYR A 285 14.92 15.04 31.77
C TYR A 285 15.02 13.84 30.84
N THR A 286 13.93 13.47 30.18
CA THR A 286 13.96 12.40 29.17
C THR A 286 14.23 12.95 27.78
N SER A 287 14.87 12.13 26.95
CA SER A 287 15.23 12.45 25.57
C SER A 287 14.68 11.39 24.65
N LEU A 288 13.68 11.76 23.85
CA LEU A 288 13.02 10.87 22.92
C LEU A 288 13.98 10.50 21.78
N ARG A 289 14.28 9.20 21.63
CA ARG A 289 15.19 8.68 20.62
C ARG A 289 14.44 8.25 19.36
N LYS A 290 15.14 8.34 18.22
CA LYS A 290 14.67 7.83 16.94
C LYS A 290 15.37 6.51 16.61
N THR A 291 14.64 5.59 16.00
CA THR A 291 15.03 4.26 15.53
C THR A 291 14.17 3.88 14.31
N GLU A 292 14.73 3.05 13.44
CA GLU A 292 14.03 2.39 12.33
C GLU A 292 13.53 0.98 12.71
N ASN A 293 14.06 0.39 13.79
CA ASN A 293 13.69 -0.94 14.27
C ASN A 293 13.47 -0.92 15.79
N ILE A 294 12.30 -0.44 16.19
CA ILE A 294 11.93 -0.32 17.60
C ILE A 294 11.93 -1.65 18.35
N PHE A 295 11.58 -2.76 17.70
CA PHE A 295 11.54 -4.08 18.36
C PHE A 295 12.92 -4.52 18.84
N GLU A 296 13.98 -4.20 18.08
CA GLU A 296 15.36 -4.48 18.49
C GLU A 296 15.92 -3.42 19.46
N ASP A 297 15.74 -2.14 19.13
CA ASP A 297 16.43 -1.06 19.85
C ASP A 297 15.86 -0.83 21.26
N ILE A 298 14.59 -1.14 21.49
CA ILE A 298 13.98 -1.08 22.82
C ILE A 298 14.64 -2.05 23.81
N LYS A 299 15.32 -3.10 23.33
CA LYS A 299 16.03 -4.08 24.16
C LYS A 299 17.43 -3.62 24.59
N LEU A 300 17.98 -2.58 23.96
CA LEU A 300 19.33 -2.09 24.22
C LEU A 300 19.49 -1.51 25.63
N ASN A 301 20.70 -1.59 26.19
CA ASN A 301 21.08 -0.87 27.42
C ASN A 301 21.06 0.65 27.16
N VAL A 302 20.62 1.43 28.15
CA VAL A 302 20.55 2.91 28.15
C VAL A 302 21.86 3.56 27.68
N GLU A 303 23.01 3.09 28.15
CA GLU A 303 24.35 3.59 27.76
C GLU A 303 24.60 3.45 26.26
N LYS A 304 24.05 2.40 25.64
CA LYS A 304 24.24 2.12 24.21
C LYS A 304 23.31 2.93 23.31
N ARG A 305 22.34 3.68 23.86
CA ARG A 305 21.31 4.41 23.10
C ARG A 305 21.67 5.86 22.78
N GLY A 306 22.82 6.32 23.28
CA GLY A 306 23.32 7.66 23.05
C GLY A 306 22.63 8.74 23.90
N GLY A 307 23.41 9.71 24.38
CA GLY A 307 22.99 10.87 25.16
C GLY A 307 22.89 10.63 26.66
N HIS A 308 23.53 9.56 27.16
CA HIS A 308 23.75 9.36 28.59
C HIS A 308 24.99 10.16 29.01
N LYS A 309 24.83 11.15 29.90
CA LYS A 309 25.98 11.88 30.49
C LYS A 309 26.14 11.47 31.94
N ASP A 310 27.32 10.99 32.31
CA ASP A 310 27.74 10.62 33.67
C ASP A 310 27.89 11.81 34.65
N SER A 311 27.46 13.02 34.27
CA SER A 311 27.51 14.21 35.14
C SER A 311 26.12 14.52 35.68
N ASP A 312 26.04 15.07 36.89
CA ASP A 312 24.88 15.41 37.75
C ASP A 312 23.56 15.95 37.11
N ASN A 313 23.54 16.22 35.80
CA ASN A 313 22.35 16.47 34.99
C ASN A 313 21.91 15.17 34.28
N CYS A 314 21.09 14.36 34.96
CA CYS A 314 20.51 13.13 34.42
C CYS A 314 19.63 13.41 33.19
N GLN A 315 20.09 13.03 32.00
CA GLN A 315 19.27 12.93 30.78
C GLN A 315 19.10 11.45 30.43
N ILE A 316 17.86 10.95 30.38
CA ILE A 316 17.58 9.53 30.07
C ILE A 316 17.11 9.40 28.61
N PRO A 317 17.79 8.61 27.76
CA PRO A 317 17.25 8.24 26.45
C PRO A 317 16.06 7.29 26.60
N VAL A 318 14.91 7.67 26.03
CA VAL A 318 13.68 6.87 26.05
C VAL A 318 13.17 6.64 24.64
N PHE A 319 12.52 5.49 24.43
CA PHE A 319 11.74 5.25 23.22
C PHE A 319 10.26 5.38 23.52
N PHE A 320 9.53 6.18 22.74
CA PHE A 320 8.07 6.17 22.75
C PHE A 320 7.55 6.14 21.31
N TYR A 321 7.15 4.94 20.88
CA TYR A 321 6.80 4.65 19.50
C TYR A 321 5.34 4.25 19.33
N ARG A 322 4.74 4.76 18.27
CA ARG A 322 3.44 4.36 17.72
C ARG A 322 3.72 3.47 16.51
N TYR A 323 3.68 2.16 16.72
CA TYR A 323 3.87 1.14 15.71
C TYR A 323 2.51 0.86 15.06
N ILE A 324 2.26 1.54 13.93
CA ILE A 324 0.96 1.55 13.26
C ILE A 324 1.07 0.78 11.94
N GLY A 325 0.16 -0.15 11.73
CA GLY A 325 0.20 -1.10 10.61
C GLY A 325 1.07 -2.32 10.89
N ALA A 326 1.05 -3.26 9.94
CA ALA A 326 1.87 -4.46 9.95
C ALA A 326 2.99 -4.41 8.91
N ASN A 327 4.15 -4.96 9.27
CA ASN A 327 5.30 -5.12 8.37
C ASN A 327 5.14 -6.27 7.38
N LYS A 328 4.05 -7.04 7.48
CA LYS A 328 3.70 -8.18 6.64
C LYS A 328 2.27 -8.02 6.14
N SER A 329 2.01 -8.51 4.92
CA SER A 329 0.66 -8.51 4.35
C SER A 329 -0.27 -9.43 5.14
N GLU A 330 -1.58 -9.25 4.98
CA GLU A 330 -2.59 -10.10 5.62
C GLU A 330 -2.39 -11.60 5.29
N ILE A 331 -1.90 -11.91 4.08
CA ILE A 331 -1.55 -13.27 3.66
C ILE A 331 -0.45 -13.89 4.55
N ASN A 332 0.48 -13.05 5.04
CA ASN A 332 1.59 -13.46 5.91
C ASN A 332 1.38 -12.98 7.36
N LYS A 333 0.11 -12.84 7.80
CA LYS A 333 -0.23 -12.33 9.13
C LYS A 333 0.44 -13.11 10.27
N GLU A 334 0.67 -14.40 10.08
CA GLU A 334 1.29 -15.23 11.12
C GLU A 334 2.77 -14.90 11.35
N GLU A 335 3.49 -14.35 10.36
CA GLU A 335 4.85 -13.82 10.59
C GLU A 335 4.83 -12.59 11.49
N TYR A 336 3.84 -11.71 11.29
CA TYR A 336 3.65 -10.53 12.11
C TYR A 336 3.28 -10.93 13.54
N ASN A 337 2.31 -11.83 13.70
CA ASN A 337 1.89 -12.36 15.00
C ASN A 337 3.07 -13.02 15.74
N ASN A 338 3.85 -13.86 15.06
CA ASN A 338 5.04 -14.47 15.66
C ASN A 338 6.06 -13.42 16.11
N SER A 339 6.24 -12.33 15.34
CA SER A 339 7.14 -11.24 15.72
C SER A 339 6.70 -10.55 17.01
N LEU A 340 5.39 -10.32 17.19
CA LEU A 340 4.82 -9.75 18.41
C LEU A 340 4.95 -10.70 19.61
N TYR A 341 4.69 -11.99 19.39
CA TYR A 341 4.84 -13.03 20.41
C TYR A 341 6.29 -13.11 20.91
N LEU A 342 7.26 -13.14 20.00
CA LEU A 342 8.68 -13.17 20.31
C LEU A 342 9.11 -11.92 21.08
N LEU A 343 8.64 -10.73 20.66
CA LEU A 343 8.90 -9.49 21.38
C LEU A 343 8.41 -9.57 22.84
N ASP A 344 7.15 -9.98 23.07
CA ASP A 344 6.60 -10.11 24.43
C ASP A 344 7.41 -11.09 25.29
N LYS A 345 7.80 -12.25 24.74
CA LYS A 345 8.65 -13.23 25.43
C LYS A 345 10.01 -12.65 25.81
N GLU A 346 10.66 -11.93 24.90
CA GLU A 346 11.95 -11.30 25.15
C GLU A 346 11.86 -10.17 26.18
N LEU A 347 10.78 -9.38 26.16
CA LEU A 347 10.56 -8.31 27.14
C LEU A 347 10.28 -8.88 28.55
N GLN A 348 9.53 -9.99 28.65
CA GLN A 348 9.29 -10.70 29.91
C GLN A 348 10.56 -11.34 30.49
N ALA A 349 11.41 -11.92 29.64
CA ALA A 349 12.68 -12.53 30.04
C ALA A 349 13.81 -11.50 30.27
N GLY A 350 13.55 -10.22 29.95
CA GLY A 350 14.54 -9.15 30.00
C GLY A 350 15.01 -8.79 31.42
N LYS A 351 16.06 -7.95 31.48
CA LYS A 351 16.66 -7.48 32.74
C LYS A 351 15.96 -6.26 33.37
N CYS A 352 14.78 -5.88 32.86
CA CYS A 352 14.03 -4.71 33.30
C CYS A 352 12.59 -5.09 33.66
N ASN A 353 11.94 -4.26 34.47
CA ASN A 353 10.51 -4.42 34.73
C ASN A 353 9.72 -4.15 33.44
N TYR A 354 8.70 -4.97 33.19
CA TYR A 354 7.90 -4.93 31.99
C TYR A 354 6.42 -5.00 32.36
N VAL A 355 5.61 -4.10 31.79
CA VAL A 355 4.16 -4.07 31.93
C VAL A 355 3.53 -4.14 30.53
N LYS A 356 2.51 -4.98 30.39
CA LYS A 356 1.76 -5.16 29.15
C LYS A 356 0.30 -4.77 29.35
N PHE A 357 -0.24 -3.99 28.41
CA PHE A 357 -1.65 -3.65 28.32
C PHE A 357 -2.23 -4.18 27.00
N ILE A 358 -3.39 -4.82 27.07
CA ILE A 358 -4.10 -5.38 25.91
C ILE A 358 -5.48 -4.73 25.86
N SER A 359 -5.73 -3.97 24.80
CA SER A 359 -6.94 -3.22 24.44
C SER A 359 -7.44 -2.17 25.43
N GLN A 360 -7.00 -2.19 26.69
CA GLN A 360 -7.28 -1.17 27.70
C GLN A 360 -6.31 -1.28 28.87
N ILE A 361 -6.16 -0.18 29.60
CA ILE A 361 -5.51 -0.18 30.91
C ILE A 361 -6.54 -0.55 31.97
N ASP A 362 -6.21 -1.49 32.85
CA ASP A 362 -7.12 -1.94 33.90
C ASP A 362 -7.75 -0.76 34.63
N PRO A 363 -9.09 -0.66 34.68
CA PRO A 363 -9.76 0.45 35.33
C PRO A 363 -9.38 0.52 36.82
N PRO A 364 -9.36 1.72 37.42
CA PRO A 364 -9.22 1.88 38.87
C PRO A 364 -10.23 1.02 39.64
N LYS A 365 -9.78 0.21 40.61
CA LYS A 365 -10.70 -0.56 41.47
C LYS A 365 -11.40 0.38 42.44
N SER A 366 -12.62 0.03 42.87
CA SER A 366 -13.41 0.82 43.83
C SER A 366 -12.60 1.21 45.07
N ASP A 367 -11.85 0.27 45.64
CA ASP A 367 -11.08 0.49 46.86
C ASP A 367 -9.87 1.42 46.67
N GLU A 368 -9.29 1.45 45.46
CA GLU A 368 -8.21 2.38 45.13
C GLU A 368 -8.75 3.78 44.89
N VAL A 369 -9.88 3.88 44.19
CA VAL A 369 -10.58 5.14 43.92
C VAL A 369 -11.01 5.81 45.21
N ASN A 370 -11.63 5.06 46.13
CA ASN A 370 -12.12 5.58 47.42
C ASN A 370 -11.02 6.23 48.28
N LYS A 371 -9.76 5.78 48.14
CA LYS A 371 -8.61 6.37 48.85
C LYS A 371 -8.30 7.79 48.40
N PHE A 372 -8.52 8.10 47.11
CA PHE A 372 -8.10 9.36 46.51
C PHE A 372 -9.28 10.30 46.19
N VAL A 373 -10.49 9.79 45.93
CA VAL A 373 -11.64 10.60 45.52
C VAL A 373 -12.01 11.66 46.54
N ASN A 374 -12.01 11.33 47.83
CA ASN A 374 -12.35 12.29 48.89
C ASN A 374 -11.25 13.36 49.04
N LEU A 375 -9.98 12.96 48.97
CA LEU A 375 -8.84 13.88 49.05
C LEU A 375 -8.84 14.85 47.86
N VAL A 376 -8.96 14.33 46.65
CA VAL A 376 -9.05 15.17 45.44
C VAL A 376 -10.34 16.00 45.48
N GLY A 377 -11.45 15.46 45.97
CA GLY A 377 -12.69 16.20 46.17
C GLY A 377 -12.52 17.43 47.06
N ASN A 378 -11.85 17.28 48.20
CA ASN A 378 -11.57 18.39 49.12
C ASN A 378 -10.67 19.45 48.47
N ILE A 379 -9.68 19.04 47.68
CA ILE A 379 -8.83 19.97 46.91
C ILE A 379 -9.69 20.82 45.97
N PHE A 380 -10.59 20.19 45.21
CA PHE A 380 -11.45 20.91 44.27
C PHE A 380 -12.55 21.75 44.95
N ASN A 381 -12.92 21.47 46.20
CA ASN A 381 -13.79 22.35 46.98
C ASN A 381 -13.08 23.63 47.44
N ASN A 382 -11.76 23.57 47.63
CA ASN A 382 -10.93 24.69 48.07
C ASN A 382 -10.40 25.54 46.89
N VAL A 383 -10.45 24.99 45.67
CA VAL A 383 -9.90 25.62 44.47
C VAL A 383 -11.03 26.27 43.66
N ILE A 384 -11.09 27.60 43.68
CA ILE A 384 -12.17 28.41 43.07
C ILE A 384 -12.08 28.44 41.52
N THR A 385 -10.89 28.25 40.95
CA THR A 385 -10.61 28.27 39.50
C THR A 385 -9.76 27.07 39.08
N LEU A 386 -9.85 26.63 37.82
CA LEU A 386 -9.00 25.54 37.27
C LEU A 386 -7.54 25.99 37.05
N ASP A 387 -6.92 26.57 38.07
CA ASP A 387 -5.52 26.97 38.05
C ASP A 387 -4.63 25.74 38.24
N LYS A 388 -3.84 25.46 37.20
CA LYS A 388 -2.87 24.37 37.15
C LYS A 388 -1.91 24.35 38.35
N LYS A 389 -1.39 25.51 38.75
CA LYS A 389 -0.38 25.64 39.82
C LYS A 389 -1.00 25.36 41.19
N LEU A 390 -2.21 25.86 41.43
CA LEU A 390 -2.93 25.62 42.69
C LEU A 390 -3.27 24.15 42.87
N ILE A 391 -3.87 23.52 41.84
CA ILE A 391 -4.24 22.09 41.87
C ILE A 391 -3.00 21.22 42.12
N PHE A 392 -1.89 21.49 41.42
CA PHE A 392 -0.65 20.74 41.60
C PHE A 392 -0.08 20.90 43.02
N THR A 393 -0.05 22.13 43.54
CA THR A 393 0.48 22.42 44.88
C THR A 393 -0.31 21.67 45.96
N GLU A 394 -1.64 21.66 45.85
CA GLU A 394 -2.51 20.93 46.76
C GLU A 394 -2.32 19.41 46.68
N ILE A 395 -2.19 18.84 45.47
CA ILE A 395 -1.91 17.41 45.29
C ILE A 395 -0.58 17.02 45.95
N LYS A 396 0.44 17.87 45.82
CA LYS A 396 1.76 17.67 46.43
C LYS A 396 1.69 17.75 47.96
N ASN A 397 1.02 18.77 48.50
CA ASN A 397 0.85 18.95 49.95
C ASN A 397 0.11 17.78 50.61
N ASN A 398 -0.89 17.23 49.91
CA ASN A 398 -1.64 16.05 50.35
C ASN A 398 -0.91 14.72 50.11
N LYS A 399 0.33 14.73 49.59
CA LYS A 399 1.20 13.55 49.41
C LYS A 399 0.54 12.41 48.62
N LEU A 400 -0.16 12.75 47.53
CA LEU A 400 -0.94 11.77 46.75
C LEU A 400 -0.08 10.91 45.78
N PHE A 401 1.20 11.25 45.58
CA PHE A 401 2.13 10.50 44.74
C PHE A 401 2.73 9.27 45.45
N PRO A 402 3.13 8.22 44.72
CA PRO A 402 3.77 7.05 45.31
C PRO A 402 5.11 7.42 45.95
N LYS A 403 5.35 6.88 47.15
CA LYS A 403 6.65 7.02 47.83
C LYS A 403 7.62 5.99 47.25
N LEU A 404 8.61 6.45 46.48
CA LEU A 404 9.70 5.62 45.95
C LEU A 404 11.01 5.92 46.69
N LEU A 405 11.89 4.93 46.81
CA LEU A 405 13.20 5.10 47.46
C LEU A 405 14.13 6.03 46.68
N ASN A 406 14.02 6.01 45.35
CA ASN A 406 14.79 6.88 44.47
C ASN A 406 14.13 8.27 44.40
N LYS A 407 14.84 9.27 44.92
CA LYS A 407 14.36 10.66 45.00
C LYS A 407 14.25 11.31 43.61
N SER A 408 15.14 10.97 42.67
CA SER A 408 15.13 11.49 41.31
C SER A 408 13.88 11.03 40.55
N ILE A 409 13.51 9.76 40.66
CA ILE A 409 12.26 9.22 40.08
C ILE A 409 11.03 9.89 40.73
N SER A 410 11.06 10.07 42.05
CA SER A 410 9.97 10.75 42.77
C SER A 410 9.77 12.19 42.29
N ASN A 411 10.85 12.94 42.09
CA ASN A 411 10.79 14.30 41.54
C ASN A 411 10.31 14.29 40.07
N SER A 412 10.73 13.32 39.27
CA SER A 412 10.26 13.15 37.90
C SER A 412 8.76 12.85 37.82
N ILE A 413 8.22 12.06 38.75
CA ILE A 413 6.76 11.82 38.85
C ILE A 413 6.00 13.13 39.07
N GLU A 414 6.44 13.95 40.02
CA GLU A 414 5.82 15.26 40.27
C GLU A 414 5.86 16.15 39.01
N TYR A 415 7.04 16.26 38.38
CA TYR A 415 7.22 17.06 37.17
C TYR A 415 6.39 16.56 35.98
N ALA A 416 6.42 15.25 35.71
CA ALA A 416 5.67 14.64 34.62
C ALA A 416 4.16 14.78 34.83
N PHE A 417 3.68 14.61 36.07
CA PHE A 417 2.28 14.83 36.40
C PHE A 417 1.85 16.27 36.14
N GLU A 418 2.64 17.25 36.58
CA GLU A 418 2.34 18.67 36.35
C GLU A 418 2.24 18.98 34.84
N LYS A 419 3.12 18.41 34.02
CA LYS A 419 3.11 18.60 32.57
C LYS A 419 1.91 17.93 31.90
N VAL A 420 1.64 16.66 32.20
CA VAL A 420 0.51 15.91 31.62
C VAL A 420 -0.84 16.50 32.02
N MET A 421 -0.99 16.92 33.28
CA MET A 421 -2.18 17.65 33.73
C MET A 421 -2.36 18.97 32.96
N GLY A 422 -1.27 19.71 32.75
CA GLY A 422 -1.29 20.91 31.92
C GLY A 422 -1.69 20.65 30.47
N MET A 423 -1.25 19.54 29.89
CA MET A 423 -1.65 19.12 28.54
C MET A 423 -3.14 18.81 28.48
N TYR A 424 -3.65 18.04 29.45
CA TYR A 424 -5.07 17.71 29.53
C TYR A 424 -5.95 18.96 29.63
N LEU A 425 -5.62 19.90 30.52
CA LEU A 425 -6.36 21.15 30.69
C LEU A 425 -6.32 22.06 29.45
N LYS A 426 -5.27 21.98 28.64
CA LYS A 426 -5.14 22.77 27.40
C LYS A 426 -5.91 22.15 26.23
N ASN A 427 -5.85 20.82 26.10
CA ASN A 427 -6.36 20.11 24.93
C ASN A 427 -7.85 19.75 25.04
N GLU A 428 -8.38 19.66 26.26
CA GLU A 428 -9.74 19.19 26.51
C GLU A 428 -10.67 20.32 26.97
N ASN A 429 -11.87 20.44 26.39
CA ASN A 429 -12.90 21.35 26.86
C ASN A 429 -13.55 20.78 28.13
N THR A 430 -12.96 21.07 29.30
CA THR A 430 -13.25 20.37 30.56
C THR A 430 -13.97 21.23 31.58
N ASN A 431 -15.03 20.68 32.17
CA ASN A 431 -15.58 21.16 33.43
C ASN A 431 -14.81 20.57 34.64
N THR A 432 -15.01 21.15 35.82
CA THR A 432 -14.35 20.75 37.07
C THR A 432 -14.49 19.27 37.37
N THR A 433 -15.66 18.68 37.12
CA THR A 433 -15.94 17.26 37.35
C THR A 433 -15.09 16.35 36.45
N LYS A 434 -14.96 16.68 35.16
CA LYS A 434 -14.12 15.92 34.23
C LYS A 434 -12.65 15.97 34.61
N VAL A 435 -12.14 17.14 35.03
CA VAL A 435 -10.76 17.29 35.51
C VAL A 435 -10.52 16.46 36.77
N LYS A 436 -11.43 16.56 37.75
CA LYS A 436 -11.38 15.76 38.99
C LYS A 436 -11.31 14.27 38.69
N ASN A 437 -12.20 13.76 37.84
CA ASN A 437 -12.25 12.34 37.49
C ASN A 437 -10.97 11.89 36.77
N PHE A 438 -10.45 12.71 35.86
CA PHE A 438 -9.17 12.44 35.19
C PHE A 438 -8.01 12.39 36.19
N ILE A 439 -7.89 13.36 37.09
CA ILE A 439 -6.83 13.40 38.11
C ILE A 439 -6.90 12.19 39.03
N VAL A 440 -8.09 11.82 39.52
CA VAL A 440 -8.26 10.62 40.35
C VAL A 440 -7.79 9.39 39.59
N LYS A 441 -8.25 9.21 38.34
CA LYS A 441 -7.88 8.07 37.49
C LYS A 441 -6.37 8.00 37.29
N LEU A 442 -5.75 9.13 36.96
CA LEU A 442 -4.31 9.25 36.72
C LEU A 442 -3.51 8.95 37.99
N ILE A 443 -3.89 9.52 39.15
CA ILE A 443 -3.20 9.27 40.43
C ILE A 443 -3.28 7.79 40.83
N VAL A 444 -4.43 7.14 40.64
CA VAL A 444 -4.56 5.70 40.92
C VAL A 444 -3.61 4.90 40.03
N TRP A 445 -3.62 5.13 38.72
CA TRP A 445 -2.73 4.44 37.80
C TRP A 445 -1.25 4.71 38.08
N ILE A 446 -0.87 5.95 38.39
CA ILE A 446 0.50 6.30 38.78
C ILE A 446 0.90 5.52 40.04
N ASN A 447 0.03 5.44 41.05
CA ASN A 447 0.32 4.71 42.29
C ASN A 447 0.41 3.19 42.08
N ARG A 448 -0.38 2.64 41.14
CA ARG A 448 -0.41 1.22 40.83
C ARG A 448 0.85 0.82 40.05
N TYR A 449 1.04 1.39 38.86
CA TYR A 449 2.06 0.92 37.93
C TYR A 449 3.46 1.48 38.22
N SER A 450 3.60 2.68 38.80
CA SER A 450 4.96 3.17 39.15
C SER A 450 5.65 2.27 40.18
N LYS A 451 4.90 1.65 41.09
CA LYS A 451 5.47 0.70 42.06
C LYS A 451 5.98 -0.58 41.39
N GLU A 452 5.31 -1.02 40.33
CA GLU A 452 5.66 -2.19 39.56
C GLU A 452 6.84 -1.91 38.62
N LEU A 453 6.74 -0.84 37.81
CA LEU A 453 7.76 -0.43 36.84
C LEU A 453 9.10 -0.07 37.50
N PHE A 454 9.07 0.54 38.69
CA PHE A 454 10.28 0.96 39.40
C PHE A 454 10.58 0.08 40.63
N LYS A 455 10.04 -1.14 40.67
CA LYS A 455 10.42 -2.13 41.66
C LYS A 455 11.93 -2.38 41.55
N ASN A 456 12.63 -2.39 42.69
CA ASN A 456 14.09 -2.56 42.77
C ASN A 456 14.89 -1.44 42.08
N ALA A 457 14.33 -0.24 41.93
CA ALA A 457 15.08 0.91 41.44
C ALA A 457 16.32 1.18 42.32
N PRO A 458 17.46 1.54 41.70
CA PRO A 458 18.64 1.89 42.48
C PRO A 458 18.36 3.13 43.33
N ILE A 459 18.96 3.20 44.52
CA ILE A 459 18.74 4.31 45.46
C ILE A 459 19.25 5.64 44.87
N LYS A 460 20.32 5.58 44.06
CA LYS A 460 20.91 6.70 43.31
C LYS A 460 21.11 6.27 41.85
N GLY A 461 20.90 7.18 40.90
CA GLY A 461 21.03 6.90 39.46
C GLY A 461 19.79 6.25 38.83
N PHE A 462 19.95 5.72 37.63
CA PHE A 462 18.89 5.07 36.84
C PHE A 462 19.21 3.62 36.52
N PHE A 463 18.22 2.90 36.01
CA PHE A 463 18.43 1.55 35.52
C PHE A 463 19.30 1.54 34.28
N ASN A 464 20.17 0.54 34.17
CA ASN A 464 20.90 0.25 32.93
C ASN A 464 19.94 -0.13 31.78
N TYR A 465 18.71 -0.52 32.11
CA TYR A 465 17.62 -0.78 31.19
C TYR A 465 16.36 -0.08 31.68
N ASN A 466 15.83 0.85 30.89
CA ASN A 466 14.55 1.50 31.20
C ASN A 466 13.45 0.45 31.38
N PRO A 467 12.54 0.64 32.37
CA PRO A 467 11.29 -0.11 32.45
C PRO A 467 10.50 -0.01 31.14
N LYS A 468 9.77 -1.07 30.80
CA LYS A 468 9.14 -1.21 29.48
C LYS A 468 7.63 -1.32 29.58
N ILE A 469 6.95 -0.65 28.67
CA ILE A 469 5.50 -0.70 28.54
C ILE A 469 5.17 -1.07 27.10
N LEU A 470 4.46 -2.18 26.93
CA LEU A 470 3.84 -2.55 25.65
C LEU A 470 2.34 -2.36 25.77
N TYR A 471 1.77 -1.55 24.89
CA TYR A 471 0.34 -1.38 24.74
C TYR A 471 -0.07 -1.92 23.37
N TYR A 472 -1.01 -2.86 23.34
CA TYR A 472 -1.52 -3.45 22.10
C TYR A 472 -3.03 -3.29 22.00
N GLY A 473 -3.53 -2.91 20.82
CA GLY A 473 -4.97 -2.83 20.54
C GLY A 473 -5.53 -1.40 20.65
N GLU A 474 -6.84 -1.28 20.90
CA GLU A 474 -7.50 0.02 20.97
C GLU A 474 -7.04 0.85 22.17
N ILE A 475 -6.97 2.17 22.02
CA ILE A 475 -6.54 3.09 23.08
C ILE A 475 -7.51 4.25 23.25
N LYS A 476 -7.76 4.64 24.50
CA LYS A 476 -8.56 5.81 24.85
C LYS A 476 -7.65 7.02 25.06
N TYR A 477 -8.15 8.21 24.78
CA TYR A 477 -7.41 9.47 24.98
C TYR A 477 -6.82 9.62 26.40
N THR A 478 -7.51 9.18 27.46
CA THR A 478 -6.97 9.24 28.84
C THR A 478 -5.76 8.34 29.07
N GLU A 479 -5.65 7.24 28.32
CA GLU A 479 -4.56 6.27 28.43
C GLU A 479 -3.31 6.79 27.71
N VAL A 480 -3.48 7.52 26.60
CA VAL A 480 -2.38 8.23 25.92
C VAL A 480 -1.65 9.18 26.88
N TYR A 481 -2.39 9.98 27.67
CA TYR A 481 -1.80 10.86 28.68
C TYR A 481 -0.98 10.09 29.73
N LEU A 482 -1.43 8.91 30.14
CA LEU A 482 -0.69 8.05 31.08
C LEU A 482 0.58 7.47 30.42
N LEU A 483 0.52 7.07 29.15
CA LEU A 483 1.70 6.58 28.42
C LEU A 483 2.75 7.71 28.24
N ILE A 484 2.31 8.94 27.94
CA ILE A 484 3.19 10.13 27.91
C ILE A 484 3.81 10.35 29.29
N PHE A 485 3.02 10.26 30.37
CA PHE A 485 3.54 10.34 31.73
C PHE A 485 4.66 9.32 31.98
N PHE A 486 4.48 8.05 31.59
CA PHE A 486 5.50 7.02 31.80
C PHE A 486 6.78 7.26 31.01
N SER A 487 6.66 7.71 29.75
CA SER A 487 7.80 8.11 28.93
C SER A 487 8.58 9.27 29.58
N MET A 488 7.89 10.25 30.16
CA MET A 488 8.52 11.40 30.85
C MET A 488 9.26 11.04 32.14
N ILE A 489 8.98 9.88 32.74
CA ILE A 489 9.69 9.41 33.95
C ILE A 489 10.72 8.32 33.66
N GLY A 490 11.04 8.07 32.39
CA GLY A 490 12.14 7.21 31.98
C GLY A 490 11.73 5.78 31.56
N CYS A 491 10.46 5.53 31.25
CA CYS A 491 10.04 4.25 30.68
C CYS A 491 10.16 4.26 29.15
N ASP A 492 10.52 3.12 28.57
CA ASP A 492 10.29 2.90 27.14
C ASP A 492 8.85 2.45 26.92
N VAL A 493 8.17 3.04 25.93
CA VAL A 493 6.78 2.78 25.61
C VAL A 493 6.64 2.41 24.14
N ILE A 494 5.94 1.32 23.86
CA ILE A 494 5.53 0.96 22.51
C ILE A 494 4.03 0.75 22.46
N TYR A 495 3.35 1.52 21.61
CA TYR A 495 1.96 1.32 21.22
C TYR A 495 1.93 0.57 19.89
N ILE A 496 1.18 -0.52 19.81
CA ILE A 496 1.10 -1.38 18.62
C ILE A 496 -0.37 -1.53 18.20
N ASN A 497 -0.67 -1.19 16.95
CA ASN A 497 -1.95 -1.47 16.33
C ASN A 497 -1.77 -1.74 14.83
N SER A 498 -2.36 -2.80 14.30
CA SER A 498 -2.26 -3.16 12.87
C SER A 498 -3.15 -2.32 11.97
N ASP A 499 -4.08 -1.55 12.54
CA ASP A 499 -5.01 -0.70 11.80
C ASP A 499 -4.55 0.76 11.80
N TYR A 500 -4.46 1.36 10.62
CA TYR A 500 -4.08 2.77 10.44
C TYR A 500 -5.05 3.74 11.12
N ASP A 501 -6.33 3.39 11.19
CA ASP A 501 -7.37 4.29 11.70
C ASP A 501 -7.37 4.37 13.24
N LYS A 502 -6.54 3.57 13.90
CA LYS A 502 -6.44 3.50 15.37
C LYS A 502 -5.33 4.37 15.96
N ASP A 503 -4.85 5.36 15.20
CA ASP A 503 -3.83 6.33 15.61
C ASP A 503 -4.40 7.72 16.00
N ASP A 504 -5.70 7.92 15.83
CA ASP A 504 -6.39 9.21 15.98
C ASP A 504 -6.17 9.89 17.35
N GLU A 505 -6.24 9.14 18.44
CA GLU A 505 -6.09 9.70 19.79
C GLU A 505 -4.67 10.24 20.04
N PHE A 506 -3.66 9.63 19.43
CA PHE A 506 -2.30 10.15 19.47
C PHE A 506 -2.14 11.39 18.59
N ILE A 507 -2.70 11.39 17.39
CA ILE A 507 -2.68 12.56 16.48
C ILE A 507 -3.37 13.75 17.15
N ARG A 508 -4.47 13.51 17.87
CA ARG A 508 -5.19 14.54 18.63
C ARG A 508 -4.35 15.16 19.76
N ILE A 509 -3.63 14.34 20.52
CA ILE A 509 -2.92 14.78 21.73
C ILE A 509 -1.49 15.29 21.44
N ASP A 510 -0.79 14.66 20.49
CA ASP A 510 0.63 14.91 20.16
C ASP A 510 0.85 15.03 18.65
N LYS A 511 0.06 15.91 18.00
CA LYS A 511 0.13 16.19 16.56
C LYS A 511 1.54 16.55 16.05
N GLU A 512 2.34 17.21 16.87
CA GLU A 512 3.70 17.65 16.54
C GLU A 512 4.77 16.57 16.80
N GLU A 513 4.37 15.36 17.21
CA GLU A 513 5.28 14.25 17.55
C GLU A 513 6.35 14.66 18.57
N LYS A 514 5.97 15.48 19.55
CA LYS A 514 6.87 15.99 20.58
C LYS A 514 7.16 14.92 21.63
N TYR A 515 6.18 14.10 21.96
CA TYR A 515 6.26 13.07 23.00
C TYR A 515 6.32 11.65 22.43
N THR A 516 5.89 11.46 21.19
CA THR A 516 5.81 10.18 20.49
C THR A 516 6.50 10.22 19.13
N LYS A 517 6.85 9.05 18.58
CA LYS A 517 7.31 8.89 17.20
C LYS A 517 6.46 7.88 16.45
N LEU A 518 6.07 8.22 15.22
CA LEU A 518 5.34 7.31 14.34
C LEU A 518 6.29 6.37 13.60
N GLN A 519 6.03 5.07 13.70
CA GLN A 519 6.53 4.06 12.77
C GLN A 519 5.33 3.47 12.03
N LYS A 520 5.11 3.95 10.80
CA LYS A 520 4.05 3.46 9.92
C LYS A 520 4.58 2.33 9.03
N ASN A 521 3.96 1.17 9.13
CA ASN A 521 4.29 -0.02 8.33
C ASN A 521 3.44 -0.07 7.04
N PRO A 522 3.79 -0.88 6.03
CA PRO A 522 3.17 -0.84 4.70
C PRO A 522 1.76 -1.45 4.59
N TYR A 523 1.35 -2.32 5.52
CA TYR A 523 0.06 -3.00 5.48
C TYR A 523 -0.84 -2.58 6.65
N SER A 524 -2.15 -2.61 6.43
CA SER A 524 -3.17 -2.34 7.45
C SER A 524 -4.24 -3.42 7.40
N PHE A 525 -4.64 -3.94 8.56
CA PHE A 525 -5.74 -4.90 8.71
C PHE A 525 -6.26 -4.87 10.15
N GLU A 526 -7.45 -5.45 10.35
CA GLU A 526 -8.14 -5.47 11.65
C GLU A 526 -7.26 -6.05 12.75
N CYS A 527 -7.25 -5.39 13.90
CA CYS A 527 -6.43 -5.78 15.04
C CYS A 527 -7.03 -6.98 15.77
N GLU A 528 -6.47 -8.17 15.55
CA GLU A 528 -6.88 -9.42 16.21
C GLU A 528 -6.45 -9.48 17.70
N SER A 529 -6.76 -10.58 18.38
CA SER A 529 -6.28 -10.84 19.74
C SER A 529 -4.76 -10.98 19.78
N PHE A 530 -4.12 -10.45 20.84
CA PHE A 530 -2.67 -10.55 21.02
C PHE A 530 -2.20 -12.01 20.98
N PRO A 531 -1.12 -12.34 20.25
CA PRO A 531 -0.68 -13.72 20.05
C PRO A 531 -0.15 -14.35 21.35
N THR A 532 -0.60 -15.57 21.65
CA THR A 532 -0.24 -16.33 22.85
C THR A 532 0.73 -17.49 22.58
N GLU A 533 0.91 -17.86 21.32
CA GLU A 533 1.80 -18.92 20.86
C GLU A 533 2.37 -18.60 19.48
N GLU A 534 3.48 -19.24 19.13
CA GLU A 534 4.08 -19.16 17.81
C GLU A 534 3.33 -20.10 16.84
N LYS A 535 2.95 -19.58 15.67
CA LYS A 535 2.24 -20.36 14.65
C LYS A 535 3.16 -20.72 13.48
N LEU A 536 2.83 -21.79 12.77
CA LEU A 536 3.57 -22.22 11.58
C LEU A 536 3.48 -21.17 10.47
N VAL A 537 4.63 -20.65 10.06
CA VAL A 537 4.76 -19.70 8.95
C VAL A 537 5.15 -20.43 7.67
N ARG A 538 4.35 -20.29 6.61
CA ARG A 538 4.74 -20.67 5.26
C ARG A 538 5.31 -19.46 4.53
N LYS A 539 6.64 -19.37 4.46
CA LYS A 539 7.32 -18.24 3.81
C LYS A 539 7.14 -18.28 2.29
N ALA A 540 6.62 -17.20 1.73
CA ALA A 540 6.67 -16.95 0.29
C ALA A 540 8.12 -16.73 -0.18
N THR A 541 8.49 -17.31 -1.31
CA THR A 541 9.82 -17.09 -1.91
C THR A 541 9.89 -15.72 -2.57
N VAL A 542 11.11 -15.20 -2.76
CA VAL A 542 11.35 -13.93 -3.49
C VAL A 542 10.73 -14.00 -4.89
N ALA A 543 10.86 -15.13 -5.58
CA ALA A 543 10.26 -15.35 -6.89
C ALA A 543 8.72 -15.32 -6.86
N TYR A 544 8.11 -15.91 -5.83
CA TYR A 544 6.65 -15.89 -5.66
C TYR A 544 6.13 -14.46 -5.40
N ASN A 545 6.80 -13.70 -4.55
CA ASN A 545 6.42 -12.31 -4.27
C ASN A 545 6.61 -11.42 -5.50
N ALA A 546 7.71 -11.57 -6.24
CA ALA A 546 7.94 -10.84 -7.48
C ALA A 546 6.89 -11.18 -8.55
N SER A 547 6.52 -12.46 -8.69
CA SER A 547 5.43 -12.88 -9.59
C SER A 547 4.12 -12.22 -9.21
N ASN A 548 3.75 -12.21 -7.92
CA ASN A 548 2.52 -11.58 -7.45
C ASN A 548 2.51 -10.05 -7.63
N GLU A 549 3.65 -9.37 -7.48
CA GLU A 549 3.75 -7.93 -7.75
C GLU A 549 3.58 -7.61 -9.24
N VAL A 550 4.24 -8.38 -10.12
CA VAL A 550 4.09 -8.25 -11.58
C VAL A 550 2.64 -8.55 -12.00
N GLU A 551 2.02 -9.58 -11.45
CA GLU A 551 0.62 -9.93 -11.73
C GLU A 551 -0.36 -8.81 -11.38
N LYS A 552 -0.19 -8.17 -10.21
CA LYS A 552 -1.04 -7.04 -9.78
C LYS A 552 -0.94 -5.82 -10.69
N LEU A 553 0.17 -5.66 -11.41
CA LEU A 553 0.36 -4.57 -12.37
C LEU A 553 -0.22 -4.90 -13.75
N LEU A 554 -0.25 -6.17 -14.14
CA LEU A 554 -0.67 -6.60 -15.48
C LEU A 554 -2.18 -6.85 -15.58
N PHE A 555 -2.81 -7.43 -14.56
CA PHE A 555 -4.21 -7.87 -14.59
C PHE A 555 -5.13 -6.90 -13.83
N THR A 556 -5.26 -5.66 -14.33
CA THR A 556 -6.27 -4.72 -13.81
C THR A 556 -7.63 -5.02 -14.45
N PRO A 557 -8.76 -4.76 -13.75
CA PRO A 557 -10.11 -5.01 -14.28
C PRO A 557 -10.38 -4.33 -15.64
N ASP A 558 -9.70 -3.21 -15.90
CA ASP A 558 -9.85 -2.41 -17.12
C ASP A 558 -8.92 -2.83 -18.27
N SER A 559 -8.01 -3.79 -18.03
CA SER A 559 -7.00 -4.19 -19.02
C SER A 559 -7.54 -5.03 -20.18
N GLY A 560 -8.74 -5.62 -20.04
CA GLY A 560 -9.31 -6.55 -21.02
C GLY A 560 -8.54 -7.87 -21.17
N ILE A 561 -7.55 -8.12 -20.31
CA ILE A 561 -6.75 -9.35 -20.28
C ILE A 561 -7.01 -10.04 -18.94
N TYR A 562 -7.46 -11.29 -19.00
CA TYR A 562 -7.81 -12.07 -17.82
C TYR A 562 -6.82 -13.21 -17.61
N LYS A 563 -6.46 -13.45 -16.34
CA LYS A 563 -5.67 -14.62 -15.95
C LYS A 563 -6.58 -15.85 -15.99
N SER A 564 -6.01 -17.01 -16.30
CA SER A 564 -6.74 -18.27 -16.23
C SER A 564 -7.33 -18.48 -14.83
N TRP A 565 -8.60 -18.87 -14.77
CA TRP A 565 -9.36 -19.13 -13.55
C TRP A 565 -9.56 -17.92 -12.63
N GLN A 566 -9.30 -16.70 -13.12
CA GLN A 566 -9.42 -15.47 -12.32
C GLN A 566 -10.81 -15.28 -11.70
N PHE A 567 -11.86 -15.78 -12.36
CA PHE A 567 -13.24 -15.62 -11.96
C PHE A 567 -13.90 -16.90 -11.48
N GLU A 568 -13.14 -17.91 -11.06
CA GLU A 568 -13.70 -19.22 -10.67
C GLU A 568 -14.74 -19.13 -9.53
N ASN A 569 -14.60 -18.15 -8.62
CA ASN A 569 -15.53 -17.94 -7.51
C ASN A 569 -16.68 -16.98 -7.83
N PHE A 570 -16.76 -16.49 -9.07
CA PHE A 570 -17.80 -15.56 -9.49
C PHE A 570 -19.06 -16.32 -9.90
N ASN A 571 -20.18 -15.61 -9.85
CA ASN A 571 -21.42 -16.10 -10.42
C ASN A 571 -21.37 -15.97 -11.94
N THR A 572 -22.18 -16.76 -12.65
CA THR A 572 -22.40 -16.55 -14.09
C THR A 572 -23.81 -16.04 -14.35
N LEU A 573 -24.00 -15.29 -15.42
CA LEU A 573 -25.30 -14.93 -15.96
C LEU A 573 -25.24 -15.09 -17.49
N PRO A 574 -26.09 -15.91 -18.11
CA PRO A 574 -26.08 -16.02 -19.57
C PRO A 574 -26.63 -14.75 -20.22
N VAL A 575 -26.04 -14.38 -21.34
CA VAL A 575 -26.54 -13.37 -22.26
C VAL A 575 -26.79 -14.10 -23.58
N THR A 576 -27.92 -14.79 -23.69
CA THR A 576 -28.24 -15.58 -24.87
C THR A 576 -28.35 -14.68 -26.09
N LEU A 577 -27.47 -14.93 -27.07
CA LEU A 577 -27.35 -14.12 -28.27
C LEU A 577 -28.47 -14.45 -29.25
N LYS A 578 -29.03 -13.41 -29.88
CA LYS A 578 -29.86 -13.56 -31.08
C LYS A 578 -28.95 -13.58 -32.30
N THR A 579 -28.94 -14.68 -33.03
CA THR A 579 -27.98 -14.97 -34.10
C THR A 579 -28.68 -15.27 -35.42
N THR A 580 -27.99 -15.11 -36.55
CA THR A 580 -28.37 -15.78 -37.80
C THR A 580 -27.74 -17.16 -37.89
N PHE A 581 -28.26 -18.02 -38.78
CA PHE A 581 -27.69 -19.36 -39.01
C PHE A 581 -26.20 -19.32 -39.36
N GLU A 582 -25.76 -18.34 -40.16
CA GLU A 582 -24.37 -18.17 -40.57
C GLU A 582 -23.47 -17.73 -39.42
N GLU A 583 -23.98 -16.87 -38.53
CA GLU A 583 -23.25 -16.36 -37.36
C GLU A 583 -22.91 -17.47 -36.36
N ILE A 584 -23.77 -18.50 -36.22
CA ILE A 584 -23.54 -19.62 -35.29
C ILE A 584 -22.14 -20.19 -35.49
N ALA A 585 -21.76 -20.56 -36.72
CA ALA A 585 -20.48 -21.21 -36.97
C ALA A 585 -19.25 -20.31 -36.78
N ILE A 586 -19.44 -18.98 -36.84
CA ILE A 586 -18.41 -17.99 -36.57
C ILE A 586 -18.22 -17.88 -35.05
N LEU A 587 -19.30 -17.55 -34.33
CA LEU A 587 -19.30 -17.35 -32.89
C LEU A 587 -18.93 -18.62 -32.12
N TRP A 588 -19.27 -19.81 -32.64
CA TRP A 588 -18.90 -21.11 -32.06
C TRP A 588 -17.38 -21.27 -31.83
N LYS A 589 -16.54 -20.54 -32.56
CA LYS A 589 -15.08 -20.60 -32.40
C LYS A 589 -14.51 -19.52 -31.48
N GLU A 590 -15.27 -18.46 -31.25
CA GLU A 590 -14.83 -17.29 -30.48
C GLU A 590 -14.93 -17.55 -28.97
N GLU A 591 -13.98 -16.99 -28.23
CA GLU A 591 -13.97 -16.98 -26.77
C GLU A 591 -15.03 -16.02 -26.21
N ALA A 592 -15.50 -16.26 -24.98
CA ALA A 592 -16.56 -15.47 -24.37
C ALA A 592 -16.21 -13.97 -24.33
N MET A 593 -14.97 -13.62 -23.98
CA MET A 593 -14.50 -12.24 -23.86
C MET A 593 -14.50 -11.44 -25.17
N ILE A 594 -14.53 -12.12 -26.31
CA ILE A 594 -14.56 -11.50 -27.65
C ILE A 594 -16.00 -11.24 -28.09
N ARG A 595 -16.97 -11.98 -27.53
CA ARG A 595 -18.38 -11.89 -27.92
C ARG A 595 -19.05 -10.65 -27.33
N THR A 596 -19.95 -10.05 -28.12
CA THR A 596 -20.75 -8.91 -27.70
C THR A 596 -21.59 -9.26 -26.46
N GLY A 597 -21.53 -8.42 -25.43
CA GLY A 597 -22.28 -8.61 -24.20
C GLY A 597 -21.47 -9.22 -23.04
N PHE A 598 -20.22 -9.64 -23.30
CA PHE A 598 -19.34 -10.10 -22.22
C PHE A 598 -18.98 -8.94 -21.32
N LYS A 599 -19.20 -9.11 -20.02
CA LYS A 599 -18.81 -8.12 -19.01
C LYS A 599 -18.70 -8.78 -17.64
N ILE A 600 -17.98 -8.13 -16.75
CA ILE A 600 -17.86 -8.53 -15.34
C ILE A 600 -18.38 -7.40 -14.49
N SER A 601 -19.35 -7.67 -13.62
CA SER A 601 -19.92 -6.68 -12.70
C SER A 601 -20.46 -7.37 -11.46
N ASN A 602 -20.25 -6.78 -10.28
CA ASN A 602 -20.79 -7.25 -9.00
C ASN A 602 -20.57 -8.76 -8.75
N ASN A 603 -19.31 -9.22 -8.85
CA ASN A 603 -18.92 -10.63 -8.72
C ASN A 603 -19.72 -11.60 -9.62
N THR A 604 -20.16 -11.12 -10.79
CA THR A 604 -20.92 -11.88 -11.77
C THR A 604 -20.30 -11.69 -13.16
N VAL A 605 -20.06 -12.78 -13.87
CA VAL A 605 -19.61 -12.81 -15.26
C VAL A 605 -20.83 -12.98 -16.15
N TYR A 606 -21.03 -12.03 -17.05
CA TYR A 606 -22.07 -12.08 -18.07
C TYR A 606 -21.49 -12.79 -19.29
N ILE A 607 -22.03 -13.97 -19.62
CA ILE A 607 -21.46 -14.88 -20.60
C ILE A 607 -22.34 -14.88 -21.86
N PRO A 608 -21.87 -14.33 -22.99
CA PRO A 608 -22.62 -14.40 -24.24
C PRO A 608 -22.60 -15.80 -24.84
N ASN A 609 -23.74 -16.47 -24.79
CA ASN A 609 -23.86 -17.87 -25.20
C ASN A 609 -24.88 -18.03 -26.33
N ILE A 610 -24.70 -19.08 -27.11
CA ILE A 610 -25.61 -19.49 -28.17
C ILE A 610 -26.58 -20.52 -27.59
N PHE A 611 -27.88 -20.31 -27.76
CA PHE A 611 -28.87 -21.36 -27.55
C PHE A 611 -29.79 -21.35 -28.76
N ALA A 612 -29.65 -22.34 -29.64
CA ALA A 612 -30.37 -22.37 -30.90
C ALA A 612 -30.84 -23.78 -31.29
N LYS A 613 -31.92 -23.84 -32.05
CA LYS A 613 -32.44 -25.02 -32.72
C LYS A 613 -32.39 -24.80 -34.24
N ILE A 614 -31.88 -25.79 -34.97
CA ILE A 614 -31.82 -25.81 -36.43
C ILE A 614 -32.76 -26.91 -36.92
N ASP A 615 -33.82 -26.50 -37.60
CA ASP A 615 -34.79 -27.35 -38.27
C ASP A 615 -34.39 -27.56 -39.74
N GLY A 616 -34.35 -28.81 -40.16
CA GLY A 616 -33.97 -29.19 -41.52
C GLY A 616 -32.46 -29.33 -41.74
N THR A 617 -32.09 -29.35 -43.01
CA THR A 617 -30.77 -29.66 -43.57
C THR A 617 -30.52 -28.81 -44.81
N HIS A 618 -29.25 -28.73 -45.24
CA HIS A 618 -28.91 -28.24 -46.57
C HIS A 618 -29.48 -29.19 -47.64
N GLU A 619 -29.71 -28.68 -48.86
CA GLU A 619 -30.12 -29.52 -49.98
C GLU A 619 -29.10 -30.64 -50.25
N ASP A 620 -27.80 -30.30 -50.18
CA ASP A 620 -26.71 -31.27 -50.17
C ASP A 620 -26.45 -31.80 -48.75
N VAL A 621 -26.75 -33.08 -48.55
CA VAL A 621 -26.48 -33.78 -47.28
C VAL A 621 -24.98 -33.74 -46.94
N CYS A 622 -24.08 -33.74 -47.92
CA CYS A 622 -22.64 -33.64 -47.66
C CYS A 622 -22.26 -32.30 -47.03
N GLU A 623 -22.91 -31.21 -47.45
CA GLU A 623 -22.72 -29.88 -46.86
C GLU A 623 -23.18 -29.86 -45.40
N TYR A 624 -24.37 -30.40 -45.13
CA TYR A 624 -24.88 -30.54 -43.76
C TYR A 624 -23.96 -31.40 -42.86
N ARG A 625 -23.42 -32.51 -43.39
CA ARG A 625 -22.44 -33.34 -42.68
C ARG A 625 -21.16 -32.58 -42.36
N ASN A 626 -20.63 -31.83 -43.33
CA ASN A 626 -19.43 -31.02 -43.13
C ASN A 626 -19.65 -29.92 -42.07
N TYR A 627 -20.83 -29.30 -42.07
CA TYR A 627 -21.22 -28.33 -41.05
C TYR A 627 -21.22 -28.94 -39.65
N ILE A 628 -21.89 -30.10 -39.45
CA ILE A 628 -21.92 -30.80 -38.17
C ILE A 628 -20.52 -31.23 -37.74
N SER A 629 -19.71 -31.81 -38.64
CA SER A 629 -18.35 -32.23 -38.32
C SER A 629 -17.46 -31.06 -37.89
N LYS A 630 -17.65 -29.89 -38.50
CA LYS A 630 -16.92 -28.66 -38.12
C LYS A 630 -17.29 -28.22 -36.71
N LEU A 631 -18.58 -28.22 -36.36
CA LEU A 631 -19.05 -27.86 -35.02
C LEU A 631 -18.59 -28.87 -33.96
N ARG A 632 -18.66 -30.18 -34.24
CA ARG A 632 -18.17 -31.26 -33.36
C ARG A 632 -16.66 -31.17 -33.10
N SER A 633 -15.88 -30.68 -34.06
CA SER A 633 -14.42 -30.56 -33.93
C SER A 633 -13.95 -29.44 -33.00
N ALA A 634 -14.86 -28.57 -32.54
CA ALA A 634 -14.52 -27.48 -31.64
C ALA A 634 -14.10 -27.99 -30.25
N LYS A 635 -13.21 -27.25 -29.58
CA LYS A 635 -12.76 -27.58 -28.21
C LYS A 635 -13.94 -27.60 -27.24
N ASN A 636 -13.88 -28.51 -26.26
CA ASN A 636 -14.87 -28.67 -25.19
C ASN A 636 -16.30 -28.85 -25.73
N THR A 637 -16.47 -29.72 -26.75
CA THR A 637 -17.78 -30.03 -27.34
C THR A 637 -18.21 -31.43 -26.94
N TYR A 638 -19.42 -31.54 -26.39
CA TYR A 638 -20.09 -32.81 -26.14
C TYR A 638 -21.23 -32.99 -27.13
N PHE A 639 -21.29 -34.17 -27.76
CA PHE A 639 -22.29 -34.49 -28.77
C PHE A 639 -23.21 -35.58 -28.22
N ILE A 640 -24.51 -35.28 -28.22
CA ILE A 640 -25.58 -36.17 -27.77
C ILE A 640 -26.35 -36.61 -29.02
N ASP A 641 -26.36 -37.91 -29.27
CA ASP A 641 -26.85 -38.51 -30.51
C ASP A 641 -28.37 -38.69 -30.57
N LYS A 642 -29.07 -38.58 -29.43
CA LYS A 642 -30.54 -38.65 -29.33
C LYS A 642 -31.09 -38.03 -28.03
N PRO A 643 -32.38 -37.64 -27.98
CA PRO A 643 -33.08 -37.31 -26.74
C PRO A 643 -33.14 -38.47 -25.74
N ASN A 644 -33.53 -38.17 -24.50
CA ASN A 644 -33.54 -39.11 -23.36
C ASN A 644 -32.13 -39.61 -23.01
N PHE A 645 -31.19 -38.66 -22.91
CA PHE A 645 -29.78 -38.96 -22.65
C PHE A 645 -29.48 -39.14 -21.15
N LEU A 646 -30.43 -38.79 -20.28
CA LEU A 646 -30.36 -39.06 -18.84
C LEU A 646 -31.41 -40.09 -18.43
N ASN A 647 -30.96 -41.30 -18.09
CA ASN A 647 -31.81 -42.33 -17.50
C ASN A 647 -31.61 -42.34 -15.98
N ILE A 648 -32.42 -41.54 -15.27
CA ILE A 648 -32.31 -41.43 -13.81
C ILE A 648 -33.55 -42.02 -13.15
N SER A 649 -33.36 -43.10 -12.39
CA SER A 649 -34.39 -43.70 -11.53
C SER A 649 -34.12 -43.39 -10.07
N PHE A 650 -35.14 -42.92 -9.34
CA PHE A 650 -35.00 -42.54 -7.93
C PHE A 650 -35.76 -43.50 -7.01
N THR A 651 -35.18 -43.81 -5.86
CA THR A 651 -35.86 -44.52 -4.78
C THR A 651 -36.79 -43.58 -4.01
N ARG A 652 -37.84 -44.12 -3.37
CA ARG A 652 -38.74 -43.32 -2.51
C ARG A 652 -37.99 -42.58 -1.41
N GLU A 653 -36.99 -43.21 -0.80
CA GLU A 653 -36.18 -42.62 0.28
C GLU A 653 -35.38 -41.39 -0.19
N GLN A 654 -34.83 -41.43 -1.41
CA GLN A 654 -34.13 -40.28 -2.01
C GLN A 654 -35.07 -39.11 -2.24
N ILE A 655 -36.27 -39.37 -2.77
CA ILE A 655 -37.29 -38.34 -3.02
C ILE A 655 -37.69 -37.65 -1.71
N PHE A 656 -37.95 -38.42 -0.64
CA PHE A 656 -38.28 -37.85 0.67
C PHE A 656 -37.12 -37.01 1.23
N SER A 657 -35.90 -37.51 1.12
CA SER A 657 -34.71 -36.82 1.64
C SER A 657 -34.46 -35.49 0.92
N PHE A 658 -34.67 -35.42 -0.39
CA PHE A 658 -34.58 -34.16 -1.14
C PHE A 658 -35.71 -33.18 -0.78
N ALA A 659 -36.91 -33.67 -0.48
CA ALA A 659 -38.02 -32.81 -0.06
C ALA A 659 -37.73 -32.05 1.25
N TYR A 660 -36.97 -32.65 2.18
CA TYR A 660 -36.54 -31.99 3.43
C TYR A 660 -35.49 -30.89 3.23
N LEU A 661 -34.82 -30.84 2.08
CA LEU A 661 -33.80 -29.84 1.76
C LEU A 661 -34.38 -28.56 1.14
N ILE A 662 -35.70 -28.56 0.86
CA ILE A 662 -36.41 -27.43 0.27
C ILE A 662 -36.95 -26.56 1.39
N ASN A 663 -36.53 -25.29 1.40
CA ASN A 663 -37.01 -24.30 2.37
C ASN A 663 -38.43 -23.84 2.04
N LYS A 664 -39.06 -23.09 2.95
CA LYS A 664 -40.43 -22.56 2.77
C LYS A 664 -40.60 -21.71 1.49
N ASP A 665 -39.51 -21.11 1.01
CA ASP A 665 -39.49 -20.28 -0.21
C ASP A 665 -39.19 -21.08 -1.50
N GLY A 666 -39.20 -22.42 -1.43
CA GLY A 666 -38.93 -23.30 -2.57
C GLY A 666 -37.46 -23.39 -2.99
N ALA A 667 -36.54 -22.74 -2.26
CA ALA A 667 -35.11 -22.76 -2.52
C ALA A 667 -34.37 -23.81 -1.67
N ILE A 668 -33.23 -24.27 -2.16
CA ILE A 668 -32.36 -25.23 -1.48
C ILE A 668 -31.30 -24.49 -0.66
N CYS A 669 -31.18 -24.89 0.60
CA CYS A 669 -30.13 -24.43 1.49
C CYS A 669 -28.78 -25.11 1.16
N LYS A 670 -27.73 -24.32 0.89
CA LYS A 670 -26.40 -24.83 0.51
C LYS A 670 -25.80 -25.70 1.63
N GLU A 671 -25.86 -25.21 2.86
CA GLU A 671 -25.24 -25.86 4.02
C GLU A 671 -25.88 -27.21 4.30
N ASP A 672 -27.21 -27.31 4.16
CA ASP A 672 -27.95 -28.54 4.40
C ASP A 672 -27.74 -29.54 3.26
N LEU A 673 -27.63 -29.06 2.02
CA LEU A 673 -27.36 -29.90 0.86
C LEU A 673 -25.98 -30.56 0.96
N ILE A 674 -24.92 -29.80 1.26
CA ILE A 674 -23.55 -30.31 1.35
C ILE A 674 -23.39 -31.32 2.51
N LYS A 675 -24.11 -31.12 3.62
CA LYS A 675 -24.12 -32.06 4.75
C LYS A 675 -24.91 -33.33 4.48
N SER A 676 -25.76 -33.34 3.47
CA SER A 676 -26.58 -34.49 3.14
C SER A 676 -25.73 -35.65 2.60
N LYS A 677 -26.08 -36.88 2.99
CA LYS A 677 -25.48 -38.10 2.44
C LYS A 677 -25.74 -38.27 0.93
N LEU A 678 -26.69 -37.52 0.37
CA LEU A 678 -27.05 -37.57 -1.04
C LEU A 678 -26.19 -36.65 -1.91
N TYR A 679 -25.35 -35.78 -1.33
CA TYR A 679 -24.49 -34.89 -2.09
C TYR A 679 -23.31 -35.66 -2.71
N ARG A 680 -23.23 -35.65 -4.05
CA ARG A 680 -22.28 -36.47 -4.80
C ARG A 680 -21.02 -35.73 -5.24
N TYR A 681 -21.00 -34.41 -5.16
CA TYR A 681 -19.98 -33.58 -5.81
C TYR A 681 -18.90 -33.04 -4.86
N SER A 682 -18.76 -33.64 -3.67
CA SER A 682 -17.77 -33.21 -2.68
C SER A 682 -16.32 -33.31 -3.15
N TYR A 683 -16.04 -34.12 -4.18
CA TYR A 683 -14.73 -34.26 -4.82
C TYR A 683 -14.39 -33.13 -5.80
N LEU A 684 -15.37 -32.35 -6.25
CA LEU A 684 -15.16 -31.21 -7.15
C LEU A 684 -14.52 -30.03 -6.38
N LYS A 685 -13.93 -29.06 -7.10
CA LYS A 685 -13.51 -27.80 -6.49
C LYS A 685 -14.68 -27.10 -5.81
N GLU A 686 -14.43 -26.42 -4.68
CA GLU A 686 -15.48 -25.71 -3.94
C GLU A 686 -16.19 -24.64 -4.80
N SER A 687 -15.44 -23.94 -5.65
CA SER A 687 -15.98 -22.98 -6.63
C SER A 687 -17.02 -23.61 -7.56
N THR A 688 -16.70 -24.77 -8.13
CA THR A 688 -17.62 -25.54 -9.00
C THR A 688 -18.83 -26.06 -8.23
N GLN A 689 -18.64 -26.57 -7.02
CA GLN A 689 -19.74 -27.00 -6.15
C GLN A 689 -20.71 -25.84 -5.88
N ASN A 690 -20.18 -24.66 -5.54
CA ASN A 690 -20.96 -23.45 -5.29
C ASN A 690 -21.75 -23.02 -6.53
N LEU A 691 -21.11 -23.03 -7.71
CA LEU A 691 -21.76 -22.71 -8.97
C LEU A 691 -22.94 -23.64 -9.26
N ILE A 692 -22.73 -24.97 -9.16
CA ILE A 692 -23.79 -25.97 -9.40
C ILE A 692 -24.97 -25.73 -8.46
N ILE A 693 -24.72 -25.62 -7.15
CA ILE A 693 -25.79 -25.43 -6.15
C ILE A 693 -26.58 -24.15 -6.42
N LYS A 694 -25.89 -23.06 -6.76
CA LYS A 694 -26.55 -21.81 -7.10
C LYS A 694 -27.42 -21.95 -8.36
N LYS A 695 -26.91 -22.62 -9.39
CA LYS A 695 -27.62 -22.81 -10.65
C LYS A 695 -28.82 -23.74 -10.51
N ILE A 696 -28.79 -24.73 -9.61
CA ILE A 696 -29.98 -25.50 -9.24
C ILE A 696 -31.10 -24.55 -8.75
N ASN A 697 -30.78 -23.62 -7.85
CA ASN A 697 -31.74 -22.64 -7.35
C ASN A 697 -32.23 -21.67 -8.45
N GLU A 698 -31.40 -21.34 -9.43
CA GLU A 698 -31.80 -20.51 -10.57
C GLU A 698 -32.74 -21.28 -11.52
N VAL A 699 -32.49 -22.57 -11.79
CA VAL A 699 -33.41 -23.42 -12.58
C VAL A 699 -34.80 -23.47 -11.95
N ILE A 700 -34.87 -23.65 -10.62
CA ILE A 700 -36.15 -23.66 -9.88
C ILE A 700 -36.94 -22.34 -10.06
N LYS A 701 -36.23 -21.22 -10.20
CA LYS A 701 -36.83 -19.87 -10.25
C LYS A 701 -36.94 -19.27 -11.64
N CYS A 702 -36.41 -19.91 -12.68
CA CYS A 702 -36.23 -19.29 -13.99
C CYS A 702 -37.55 -18.99 -14.72
N GLY A 703 -38.61 -19.74 -14.43
CA GLY A 703 -39.93 -19.55 -15.04
C GLY A 703 -39.99 -19.88 -16.54
N TYR A 704 -38.96 -20.50 -17.11
CA TYR A 704 -38.90 -20.82 -18.55
C TYR A 704 -39.50 -22.17 -18.93
N ILE A 705 -39.82 -23.03 -17.95
CA ILE A 705 -40.47 -24.32 -18.17
C ILE A 705 -41.97 -24.07 -18.27
N LEU A 706 -42.60 -24.53 -19.36
CA LEU A 706 -44.02 -24.30 -19.63
C LEU A 706 -44.93 -25.08 -18.67
N ASN A 707 -44.46 -26.23 -18.17
CA ASN A 707 -45.17 -27.01 -17.15
C ASN A 707 -45.06 -26.35 -15.77
N SER A 708 -46.12 -26.50 -14.98
CA SER A 708 -46.15 -26.00 -13.59
C SER A 708 -45.06 -26.64 -12.72
N ILE A 709 -44.26 -25.81 -12.06
CA ILE A 709 -43.23 -26.25 -11.11
C ILE A 709 -43.90 -26.46 -9.74
N ASP A 710 -44.24 -27.71 -9.42
CA ASP A 710 -44.70 -28.11 -8.08
C ASP A 710 -43.53 -28.61 -7.21
N ASN A 711 -43.78 -28.86 -5.92
CA ASN A 711 -42.74 -29.36 -5.01
C ASN A 711 -42.13 -30.70 -5.46
N LYS A 712 -42.89 -31.54 -6.17
CA LYS A 712 -42.41 -32.81 -6.70
C LYS A 712 -41.42 -32.58 -7.85
N PHE A 713 -41.70 -31.60 -8.70
CA PHE A 713 -40.82 -31.16 -9.78
C PHE A 713 -39.55 -30.50 -9.24
N ILE A 714 -39.63 -29.69 -8.17
CA ILE A 714 -38.44 -29.15 -7.50
C ILE A 714 -37.52 -30.29 -7.03
N VAL A 715 -38.08 -31.31 -6.38
CA VAL A 715 -37.31 -32.51 -5.98
C VAL A 715 -36.67 -33.18 -7.20
N ARG A 716 -37.39 -33.29 -8.31
CA ARG A 716 -36.86 -33.83 -9.57
C ARG A 716 -35.67 -33.01 -10.08
N ILE A 717 -35.77 -31.67 -10.10
CA ILE A 717 -34.66 -30.77 -10.48
C ILE A 717 -33.40 -31.07 -9.66
N VAL A 718 -33.53 -31.11 -8.34
CA VAL A 718 -32.38 -31.38 -7.44
C VAL A 718 -31.77 -32.74 -7.76
N ALA A 719 -32.62 -33.75 -7.91
CA ALA A 719 -32.20 -35.12 -8.07
C ALA A 719 -31.52 -35.37 -9.43
N VAL A 720 -31.98 -34.70 -10.49
CA VAL A 720 -31.36 -34.72 -11.83
C VAL A 720 -30.01 -34.03 -11.80
N LEU A 721 -29.94 -32.80 -11.27
CA LEU A 721 -28.71 -31.99 -11.31
C LEU A 721 -27.61 -32.48 -10.36
N LEU A 722 -27.95 -33.31 -9.36
CA LEU A 722 -26.97 -34.04 -8.55
C LEU A 722 -26.50 -35.37 -9.15
N ASN A 723 -27.09 -35.79 -10.28
CA ASN A 723 -26.78 -37.02 -10.99
C ASN A 723 -26.44 -36.75 -12.48
N LEU A 724 -25.76 -35.64 -12.76
CA LEU A 724 -25.24 -35.36 -14.10
C LEU A 724 -24.18 -36.40 -14.49
N ASN A 725 -24.08 -36.72 -15.77
CA ASN A 725 -23.03 -37.58 -16.30
C ASN A 725 -21.66 -36.90 -16.26
N GLU A 726 -20.60 -37.71 -16.32
CA GLU A 726 -19.22 -37.24 -16.19
C GLU A 726 -18.84 -36.24 -17.30
N GLU A 727 -19.33 -36.45 -18.53
CA GLU A 727 -19.03 -35.55 -19.66
C GLU A 727 -19.54 -34.13 -19.43
N ILE A 728 -20.74 -33.97 -18.86
CA ILE A 728 -21.29 -32.66 -18.52
C ILE A 728 -20.52 -32.03 -17.36
N LEU A 729 -20.20 -32.81 -16.32
CA LEU A 729 -19.40 -32.31 -15.18
C LEU A 729 -18.00 -31.87 -15.63
N ASP A 730 -17.40 -32.58 -16.58
CA ASP A 730 -16.13 -32.23 -17.19
C ASP A 730 -16.19 -30.91 -17.95
N LEU A 731 -17.28 -30.66 -18.70
CA LEU A 731 -17.48 -29.37 -19.38
C LEU A 731 -17.54 -28.23 -18.38
N ILE A 732 -18.29 -28.39 -17.29
CA ILE A 732 -18.45 -27.36 -16.25
C ILE A 732 -17.10 -27.10 -15.54
N GLN A 733 -16.35 -28.16 -15.21
CA GLN A 733 -15.05 -28.04 -14.57
C GLN A 733 -13.99 -27.38 -15.46
N LYS A 734 -14.06 -27.57 -16.78
CA LYS A 734 -13.14 -26.98 -17.76
C LYS A 734 -13.51 -25.55 -18.16
N PHE A 735 -14.64 -25.03 -17.70
CA PHE A 735 -15.11 -23.72 -18.11
C PHE A 735 -14.40 -22.59 -17.36
N ASP A 736 -13.42 -21.99 -18.03
CA ASP A 736 -12.84 -20.70 -17.63
C ASP A 736 -13.61 -19.57 -18.31
N PHE A 737 -14.39 -18.80 -17.54
CA PHE A 737 -15.50 -17.99 -18.07
C PHE A 737 -15.15 -17.00 -19.18
N PRO A 738 -13.99 -16.29 -19.18
CA PRO A 738 -13.63 -15.39 -20.27
C PRO A 738 -13.23 -16.10 -21.57
N HIS A 739 -12.84 -17.37 -21.50
CA HIS A 739 -12.20 -18.09 -22.58
C HIS A 739 -13.19 -18.98 -23.36
N ALA A 740 -12.74 -20.15 -23.80
CA ALA A 740 -13.51 -21.05 -24.64
C ALA A 740 -14.76 -21.58 -23.93
N ILE A 741 -15.93 -21.22 -24.45
CA ILE A 741 -17.24 -21.65 -23.93
C ILE A 741 -17.42 -23.16 -24.22
N PRO A 742 -17.75 -24.00 -23.22
CA PRO A 742 -18.11 -25.39 -23.43
C PRO A 742 -19.41 -25.52 -24.22
N LYS A 743 -19.53 -26.58 -25.01
CA LYS A 743 -20.56 -26.69 -26.04
C LYS A 743 -21.27 -28.02 -25.98
N VAL A 744 -22.58 -27.98 -26.19
CA VAL A 744 -23.41 -29.17 -26.28
C VAL A 744 -24.17 -29.14 -27.59
N ILE A 745 -24.04 -30.22 -28.36
CA ILE A 745 -24.81 -30.43 -29.59
C ILE A 745 -25.72 -31.62 -29.36
N ILE A 746 -27.01 -31.45 -29.59
CA ILE A 746 -28.02 -32.49 -29.44
C ILE A 746 -28.64 -32.78 -30.79
N TYR A 747 -28.64 -34.04 -31.19
CA TYR A 747 -29.22 -34.49 -32.45
C TYR A 747 -30.59 -35.15 -32.22
N THR A 748 -31.60 -34.76 -33.01
CA THR A 748 -32.97 -35.28 -32.89
C THR A 748 -33.47 -35.71 -34.26
N ASN A 749 -33.46 -37.02 -34.55
CA ASN A 749 -33.80 -37.56 -35.87
C ASN A 749 -35.05 -38.46 -35.88
N ASP A 750 -35.66 -38.71 -34.73
CA ASP A 750 -36.89 -39.49 -34.62
C ASP A 750 -38.00 -38.68 -33.93
N LYS A 751 -39.13 -39.34 -33.68
CA LYS A 751 -40.30 -38.74 -33.02
C LYS A 751 -40.15 -38.69 -31.50
N ASN A 752 -39.03 -39.13 -30.93
CA ASN A 752 -38.84 -39.08 -29.49
C ASN A 752 -38.58 -37.64 -29.08
N ASP A 753 -39.42 -37.13 -28.18
CA ASP A 753 -39.26 -35.81 -27.60
C ASP A 753 -38.30 -35.87 -26.40
N PHE A 754 -37.88 -34.70 -25.91
CA PHE A 754 -37.09 -34.55 -24.71
C PHE A 754 -37.86 -34.99 -23.45
N SER A 755 -37.17 -35.70 -22.56
CA SER A 755 -37.69 -35.95 -21.20
C SER A 755 -37.58 -34.71 -20.32
N GLU A 756 -38.33 -34.67 -19.21
CA GLU A 756 -38.17 -33.62 -18.21
C GLU A 756 -36.73 -33.53 -17.67
N GLU A 757 -36.03 -34.66 -17.52
CA GLU A 757 -34.61 -34.73 -17.16
C GLU A 757 -33.72 -33.98 -18.14
N ASP A 758 -33.94 -34.18 -19.44
CA ASP A 758 -33.18 -33.52 -20.49
C ASP A 758 -33.43 -32.01 -20.46
N ILE A 759 -34.70 -31.59 -20.32
CA ILE A 759 -35.09 -30.18 -20.26
C ILE A 759 -34.45 -29.47 -19.07
N ILE A 760 -34.50 -30.08 -17.89
CA ILE A 760 -33.86 -29.57 -16.67
C ILE A 760 -32.36 -29.35 -16.92
N THR A 761 -31.71 -30.31 -17.57
CA THR A 761 -30.27 -30.27 -17.85
C THR A 761 -29.92 -29.23 -18.89
N ILE A 762 -30.66 -29.14 -20.00
CA ILE A 762 -30.46 -28.14 -21.05
C ILE A 762 -30.59 -26.73 -20.47
N LEU A 763 -31.63 -26.47 -19.67
CA LEU A 763 -31.83 -25.17 -19.02
C LEU A 763 -30.71 -24.85 -18.03
N PHE A 764 -30.28 -25.83 -17.25
CA PHE A 764 -29.17 -25.67 -16.32
C PHE A 764 -27.87 -25.28 -17.04
N LEU A 765 -27.56 -25.93 -18.16
CA LEU A 765 -26.36 -25.63 -18.96
C LEU A 765 -26.46 -24.25 -19.61
N ASN A 766 -27.63 -23.86 -20.11
CA ASN A 766 -27.87 -22.51 -20.61
C ASN A 766 -27.66 -21.46 -19.50
N LEU A 767 -28.20 -21.71 -18.30
CA LEU A 767 -28.03 -20.81 -17.15
C LEU A 767 -26.57 -20.71 -16.67
N ILE A 768 -25.74 -21.73 -16.86
CA ILE A 768 -24.30 -21.62 -16.63
C ILE A 768 -23.66 -20.70 -17.68
N GLY A 769 -24.15 -20.72 -18.92
CA GLY A 769 -23.65 -19.95 -20.06
C GLY A 769 -22.98 -20.80 -21.14
N LEU A 770 -23.33 -22.08 -21.25
CA LEU A 770 -22.80 -22.95 -22.32
C LEU A 770 -23.46 -22.65 -23.67
N ASP A 771 -22.74 -22.94 -24.75
CA ASP A 771 -23.32 -22.95 -26.09
C ASP A 771 -24.10 -24.26 -26.30
N ILE A 772 -25.36 -24.15 -26.71
CA ILE A 772 -26.26 -25.28 -26.92
C ILE A 772 -26.85 -25.20 -28.33
N LEU A 773 -26.72 -26.29 -29.08
CA LEU A 773 -27.28 -26.42 -30.41
C LEU A 773 -28.12 -27.69 -30.53
N ILE A 774 -29.38 -27.55 -30.93
CA ILE A 774 -30.28 -28.68 -31.19
C ILE A 774 -30.43 -28.81 -32.71
N LEU A 775 -30.04 -29.96 -33.25
CA LEU A 775 -30.08 -30.28 -34.68
C LEU A 775 -31.24 -31.22 -34.95
N ALA A 776 -32.25 -30.73 -35.66
CA ALA A 776 -33.46 -31.47 -35.99
C ALA A 776 -33.65 -31.56 -37.53
N PRO A 777 -32.94 -32.48 -38.22
CA PRO A 777 -33.06 -32.69 -39.67
C PRO A 777 -34.50 -32.88 -40.17
N THR A 778 -35.35 -33.44 -39.30
CA THR A 778 -36.76 -33.72 -39.58
C THR A 778 -37.65 -32.48 -39.46
N GLY A 779 -37.19 -31.42 -38.77
CA GLY A 779 -38.00 -30.26 -38.44
C GLY A 779 -39.07 -30.51 -37.38
N TYR A 780 -39.00 -31.63 -36.66
CA TYR A 780 -40.00 -31.94 -35.64
C TYR A 780 -39.93 -30.99 -34.45
N SER A 781 -41.11 -30.66 -33.92
CA SER A 781 -41.20 -29.91 -32.67
C SER A 781 -40.76 -30.75 -31.49
N ASN A 782 -39.87 -30.18 -30.66
CA ASN A 782 -39.27 -30.84 -29.52
C ASN A 782 -39.11 -29.87 -28.35
N ILE A 783 -37.99 -29.16 -28.24
CA ILE A 783 -37.68 -28.22 -27.17
C ILE A 783 -38.75 -27.13 -26.99
N GLU A 784 -39.37 -26.65 -28.07
CA GLU A 784 -40.46 -25.67 -28.03
C GLU A 784 -41.73 -26.15 -27.33
N ASN A 785 -41.89 -27.47 -27.14
CA ASN A 785 -43.02 -28.03 -26.41
C ASN A 785 -42.85 -27.89 -24.89
N HIS A 786 -41.63 -27.62 -24.40
CA HIS A 786 -41.29 -27.70 -22.98
C HIS A 786 -40.80 -26.38 -22.39
N VAL A 787 -40.21 -25.50 -23.21
CA VAL A 787 -39.64 -24.22 -22.75
C VAL A 787 -40.09 -23.03 -23.58
N GLU A 788 -40.08 -21.86 -22.97
CA GLU A 788 -40.45 -20.59 -23.60
C GLU A 788 -39.59 -20.27 -24.83
N ASN A 789 -40.22 -19.98 -25.98
CA ASN A 789 -39.53 -19.68 -27.24
C ASN A 789 -38.63 -18.42 -27.19
N SER A 790 -38.75 -17.60 -26.14
CA SER A 790 -37.93 -16.39 -25.98
C SER A 790 -36.48 -16.68 -25.58
N ILE A 791 -36.16 -17.90 -25.14
CA ILE A 791 -34.84 -18.25 -24.58
C ILE A 791 -33.88 -18.88 -25.59
N PHE A 792 -34.33 -19.24 -26.80
CA PHE A 792 -33.51 -19.85 -27.83
C PHE A 792 -33.93 -19.36 -29.22
N ASP A 793 -32.99 -19.34 -30.17
CA ASP A 793 -33.28 -19.04 -31.56
C ASP A 793 -33.73 -20.29 -32.32
N LYS A 794 -34.64 -20.11 -33.28
CA LYS A 794 -35.05 -21.17 -34.21
C LYS A 794 -34.64 -20.78 -35.63
N HIS A 795 -33.90 -21.65 -36.29
CA HIS A 795 -33.48 -21.50 -37.69
C HIS A 795 -34.08 -22.61 -38.54
N GLU A 796 -34.61 -22.26 -39.71
CA GLU A 796 -35.14 -23.22 -40.68
C GLU A 796 -34.22 -23.28 -41.90
N LEU A 797 -33.85 -24.50 -42.29
CA LEU A 797 -33.03 -24.78 -43.48
C LEU A 797 -33.91 -25.26 -44.65
N PRO A 798 -33.39 -25.21 -45.91
CA PRO A 798 -34.21 -25.42 -47.11
C PRO A 798 -34.80 -26.82 -47.30
N SER A 799 -34.27 -27.86 -46.64
CA SER A 799 -34.66 -29.26 -46.89
C SER A 799 -34.87 -30.05 -45.60
N TYR A 800 -35.90 -30.90 -45.54
CA TYR A 800 -36.13 -31.82 -44.42
C TYR A 800 -35.73 -33.25 -44.79
N LYS A 801 -35.11 -33.97 -43.85
CA LYS A 801 -34.72 -35.37 -44.01
C LYS A 801 -35.28 -36.19 -42.86
N PHE A 802 -36.18 -37.10 -43.19
CA PHE A 802 -36.75 -38.11 -42.29
C PHE A 802 -35.91 -39.38 -42.47
N ASP A 803 -35.31 -39.89 -41.39
CA ASP A 803 -34.40 -41.06 -41.36
C ASP A 803 -32.91 -40.81 -41.65
N LEU A 804 -32.40 -39.59 -41.46
CA LEU A 804 -30.95 -39.33 -41.58
C LEU A 804 -30.21 -39.88 -40.34
N ASN A 805 -29.75 -41.14 -40.38
CA ASN A 805 -29.09 -41.72 -39.21
C ASN A 805 -27.75 -41.02 -38.91
N ILE A 806 -27.42 -40.86 -37.63
CA ILE A 806 -26.17 -40.24 -37.20
C ILE A 806 -24.95 -40.96 -37.79
N ASN A 807 -24.99 -42.28 -37.95
CA ASN A 807 -23.90 -43.06 -38.55
C ASN A 807 -23.64 -42.69 -40.01
N GLU A 808 -24.66 -42.26 -40.75
CA GLU A 808 -24.49 -41.79 -42.13
C GLU A 808 -23.77 -40.45 -42.18
N ILE A 809 -23.85 -39.65 -41.11
CA ILE A 809 -23.08 -38.41 -40.95
C ILE A 809 -21.59 -38.70 -40.67
N GLU A 810 -21.25 -39.91 -40.21
CA GLU A 810 -19.89 -40.28 -39.78
C GLU A 810 -18.99 -40.88 -40.90
N GLU A 811 -19.53 -41.35 -42.03
CA GLU A 811 -18.72 -41.99 -43.09
C GLU A 811 -18.06 -41.03 -44.10
N LYS A 812 -16.75 -40.78 -43.90
CA LYS A 812 -15.65 -41.03 -44.87
C LYS A 812 -14.28 -40.61 -44.28
N LYS A 813 -13.74 -41.42 -43.36
CA LYS A 813 -12.29 -41.48 -43.12
C LYS A 813 -11.75 -42.76 -43.74
N GLU A 814 -11.53 -42.75 -45.06
CA GLU A 814 -10.51 -43.52 -45.78
C GLU A 814 -10.82 -43.50 -47.28
N LEU A 815 -9.92 -42.88 -48.06
CA LEU A 815 -9.69 -43.13 -49.50
C LEU A 815 -8.66 -42.15 -50.11
N LYS A 816 -8.09 -41.21 -49.34
CA LYS A 816 -6.96 -40.38 -49.80
C LYS A 816 -5.56 -41.00 -49.60
N PHE A 817 -5.45 -42.20 -49.01
CA PHE A 817 -4.15 -42.83 -48.74
C PHE A 817 -3.68 -43.88 -49.78
N LEU A 818 -4.49 -44.21 -50.80
CA LEU A 818 -4.16 -45.27 -51.78
C LEU A 818 -3.66 -44.77 -53.15
N PHE A 819 -3.77 -43.47 -53.49
CA PHE A 819 -3.30 -42.95 -54.79
C PHE A 819 -1.97 -42.20 -54.76
N SER A 820 -1.33 -42.03 -53.59
CA SER A 820 0.00 -41.39 -53.50
C SER A 820 1.18 -42.37 -53.57
N LYS A 821 0.93 -43.69 -53.70
CA LYS A 821 1.97 -44.73 -53.80
C LYS A 821 2.17 -45.36 -55.19
N ILE A 822 1.43 -44.93 -56.23
CA ILE A 822 1.52 -45.52 -57.59
C ILE A 822 2.27 -44.63 -58.59
N PHE A 823 2.65 -43.39 -58.25
CA PHE A 823 3.44 -42.50 -59.15
C PHE A 823 4.86 -42.16 -58.65
N LYS A 824 5.48 -43.07 -57.89
CA LYS A 824 6.93 -43.05 -57.61
C LYS A 824 7.57 -44.41 -57.89
N HIS A 825 7.43 -44.89 -59.12
CA HIS A 825 8.43 -45.67 -59.85
C HIS A 825 7.85 -46.02 -61.22
N ASN A 826 8.16 -45.19 -62.22
CA ASN A 826 8.63 -45.57 -63.55
C ASN A 826 9.01 -44.31 -64.31
#